data_AF-A0A7X5P690-F1
#
_entry.id   AF-A0A7X5P690-F1
#
_cell.length_a   1.000
_cell.length_b   1.000
_cell.length_c   1.000
_cell.angle_alpha   90.00
_cell.angle_beta   90.00
_cell.angle_gamma   90.00
#
_symmetry.space_group_name_H-M   'P 1'
#
loop_
_entity.id
_entity.type
_entity.pdbx_description
1 polymer ?
#
loop_
_entity_poly.entity_id
_entity_poly.type
_entity_poly.pdbx_seq_one_letter_code
_entity_poly.pdbx_strand_id
1 'polypeptide(L)'
;MKLSIAMIVKDEGENLERTLISLKKLQNYIDTEIVIVDTGSTDNTIDIAKGYTDKVYFHKWNNDFSAMRNISINYCSGDWVLVVDADEELYDVKELADLINNKKFNKYNSAFIKIIDFSKSKENSIINGSISPILRLFKKNTVKYEGIVHEQPKYKGNTLDTNIRFIHYGYDNNNYELMEYKFHRNIKLLFKQLYEKPSDVYINFQIATSYLMHKDLINALKYIEIAYDLAYKNGLSNYVYVIDKYCLILHTLKRYDDLINKTKEGIEYCNNFIDFYFYLGEAYNNLNQYDKAIESYEMYLNLYKNINKNINKNNILSRYSISSVTIEYKNIVIYHLALCYYKNKIYEKSLKLILTIDDINFLKDKILTLCKIITEGKLWGQFYVLNDFIDKHNYEDILLFFHQDVLFDEISKINIDKINNDLKQMINTIKYVKENGKINENYLTIIKEVIDRNKIPYTIYVYYVLKYDINEFEYFIDYGKDKLQSIFAKLSFTFYDFGDYLQKNMNEFKEYNIFNIVKKNIIREALLNSRKIPLNKRKILFLNFIADKYFFVLKTRNMDIIYENLWMLSSEERFIVELKETLSYKYKDTLKYIKGMKDILNVEKTYIDYVKLLIEEDEKMSRNSEMKVFIPRLVQSIQELINTEKYQEAYNIIEEGLSLVNFDCDLMMLKYNLLINFNYEEEAIQCLREIILYGDVERVNKLIDNL
;
A
#
# COMPACT_ATOMS: atom_id res chain seq x y z
N MET A 1 -16.73 20.50 -49.67
CA MET A 1 -17.58 20.95 -48.55
C MET A 1 -16.65 21.63 -47.57
N LYS A 2 -17.09 22.72 -46.95
CA LYS A 2 -16.27 23.43 -45.97
C LYS A 2 -16.59 22.94 -44.55
N LEU A 3 -15.57 22.65 -43.76
CA LEU A 3 -15.70 22.26 -42.35
C LEU A 3 -15.29 23.44 -41.44
N SER A 4 -16.21 23.92 -40.61
CA SER A 4 -15.88 24.84 -39.52
C SER A 4 -15.54 24.06 -38.26
N ILE A 5 -14.46 24.46 -37.59
CA ILE A 5 -14.08 23.94 -36.28
C ILE A 5 -14.40 25.02 -35.25
N ALA A 6 -15.31 24.72 -34.33
CA ALA A 6 -15.80 25.65 -33.32
C ALA A 6 -15.23 25.30 -31.95
N MET A 7 -14.58 26.26 -31.31
CA MET A 7 -13.97 26.10 -29.99
C MET A 7 -14.43 27.21 -29.04
N ILE A 8 -14.56 26.88 -27.76
CA ILE A 8 -14.63 27.86 -26.67
C ILE A 8 -13.39 27.69 -25.81
N VAL A 9 -12.74 28.78 -25.42
CA VAL A 9 -11.47 28.73 -24.68
C VAL A 9 -11.48 29.68 -23.49
N LYS A 10 -10.76 29.29 -22.44
CA LYS A 10 -10.42 30.15 -21.31
C LYS A 10 -9.21 29.58 -20.56
N ASP A 11 -8.11 30.32 -20.52
CA ASP A 11 -6.90 29.96 -19.76
C ASP A 11 -6.36 28.55 -20.12
N GLU A 12 -6.22 28.26 -21.42
CA GLU A 12 -5.80 26.97 -21.98
C GLU A 12 -4.44 27.04 -22.69
N GLY A 13 -3.57 27.98 -22.29
CA GLY A 13 -2.28 28.22 -22.94
C GLY A 13 -1.37 26.99 -22.99
N GLU A 14 -1.49 26.08 -22.01
CA GLU A 14 -0.70 24.84 -21.94
C GLU A 14 -1.16 23.75 -22.92
N ASN A 15 -2.42 23.81 -23.37
CA ASN A 15 -3.04 22.74 -24.16
C ASN A 15 -3.36 23.17 -25.60
N LEU A 16 -3.78 24.42 -25.78
CA LEU A 16 -4.41 24.91 -27.00
C LEU A 16 -3.52 24.72 -28.24
N GLU A 17 -2.21 24.96 -28.12
CA GLU A 17 -1.29 24.85 -29.25
C GLU A 17 -1.26 23.41 -29.81
N ARG A 18 -1.22 22.40 -28.94
CA ARG A 18 -1.23 20.98 -29.32
C ARG A 18 -2.49 20.64 -30.11
N THR A 19 -3.64 21.09 -29.64
CA THR A 19 -4.93 20.92 -30.32
C THR A 19 -4.91 21.60 -31.69
N LEU A 20 -4.52 22.88 -31.76
CA LEU A 20 -4.54 23.66 -33.00
C LEU A 20 -3.56 23.14 -34.06
N ILE A 21 -2.38 22.62 -33.67
CA ILE A 21 -1.43 22.00 -34.60
C ILE A 21 -2.10 20.82 -35.34
N SER A 22 -2.82 19.96 -34.63
CA SER A 22 -3.49 18.81 -35.25
C SER A 22 -4.61 19.24 -36.20
N LEU A 23 -5.39 20.25 -35.81
CA LEU A 23 -6.51 20.77 -36.59
C LEU A 23 -6.06 21.55 -37.84
N LYS A 24 -4.99 22.35 -37.73
CA LYS A 24 -4.45 23.14 -38.84
C LYS A 24 -4.02 22.26 -40.02
N LYS A 25 -3.54 21.04 -39.76
CA LYS A 25 -3.15 20.06 -40.79
C LYS A 25 -4.31 19.63 -41.70
N LEU A 26 -5.57 19.77 -41.27
CA LEU A 26 -6.75 19.47 -42.09
C LEU A 26 -6.83 20.36 -43.34
N GLN A 27 -6.31 21.59 -43.28
CA GLN A 27 -6.30 22.54 -44.41
C GLN A 27 -5.57 21.99 -45.65
N ASN A 28 -4.69 21.01 -45.48
CA ASN A 28 -3.99 20.35 -46.58
C ASN A 28 -4.88 19.37 -47.37
N TYR A 29 -6.04 18.99 -46.83
CA TYR A 29 -6.89 17.94 -47.39
C TYR A 29 -8.33 18.40 -47.69
N ILE A 30 -8.86 19.33 -46.90
CA ILE A 30 -10.21 19.86 -47.04
C ILE A 30 -10.23 21.36 -46.73
N ASP A 31 -11.21 22.06 -47.28
CA ASP A 31 -11.46 23.46 -46.91
C ASP A 31 -11.95 23.52 -45.46
N THR A 32 -11.19 24.21 -44.59
CA THR A 32 -11.51 24.36 -43.18
C THR A 32 -11.36 25.78 -42.69
N GLU A 33 -12.11 26.11 -41.65
CA GLU A 33 -11.89 27.31 -40.86
C GLU A 33 -11.93 26.98 -39.37
N ILE A 34 -11.10 27.68 -38.59
CA ILE A 34 -11.07 27.54 -37.13
C ILE A 34 -11.68 28.79 -36.54
N VAL A 35 -12.70 28.62 -35.71
CA VAL A 35 -13.46 29.67 -35.03
C VAL A 35 -13.27 29.49 -33.53
N ILE A 36 -12.68 30.49 -32.88
CA ILE A 36 -12.37 30.46 -31.45
C ILE A 36 -13.16 31.57 -30.76
N VAL A 37 -13.91 31.20 -29.72
CA VAL A 37 -14.55 32.16 -28.82
C VAL A 37 -13.82 32.12 -27.49
N ASP A 38 -13.08 33.17 -27.19
CA ASP A 38 -12.45 33.39 -25.89
C ASP A 38 -13.45 33.95 -24.90
N THR A 39 -13.50 33.35 -23.70
CA THR A 39 -14.46 33.72 -22.65
C THR A 39 -13.87 34.55 -21.51
N GLY A 40 -12.68 35.11 -21.73
CA GLY A 40 -11.94 35.96 -20.80
C GLY A 40 -10.66 35.30 -20.28
N SER A 41 -9.81 34.82 -21.18
CA SER A 41 -8.47 34.32 -20.80
C SER A 41 -7.57 35.45 -20.30
N THR A 42 -6.67 35.10 -19.39
CA THR A 42 -5.69 36.00 -18.75
C THR A 42 -4.24 35.55 -18.96
N ASP A 43 -4.05 34.34 -19.48
CA ASP A 43 -2.77 33.77 -19.90
C ASP A 43 -2.48 34.05 -21.40
N ASN A 44 -1.52 33.31 -21.98
CA ASN A 44 -1.13 33.43 -23.38
C ASN A 44 -2.07 32.72 -24.38
N THR A 45 -3.25 32.21 -23.95
CA THR A 45 -4.22 31.52 -24.81
C THR A 45 -4.58 32.30 -26.07
N ILE A 46 -4.81 33.61 -25.92
CA ILE A 46 -5.24 34.49 -27.02
C ILE A 46 -4.14 34.65 -28.06
N ASP A 47 -2.89 34.78 -27.63
CA ASP A 47 -1.75 34.95 -28.54
C ASP A 47 -1.50 33.67 -29.33
N ILE A 48 -1.62 32.51 -28.69
CA ILE A 48 -1.58 31.20 -29.36
C ILE A 48 -2.71 31.14 -30.41
N ALA A 49 -3.96 31.40 -30.01
CA ALA A 49 -5.12 31.33 -30.91
C ALA A 49 -4.95 32.18 -32.19
N LYS A 50 -4.47 33.42 -32.05
CA LYS A 50 -4.22 34.34 -33.17
C LYS A 50 -3.14 33.85 -34.13
N GLY A 51 -2.21 33.01 -33.67
CA GLY A 51 -1.22 32.36 -34.55
C GLY A 51 -1.81 31.38 -35.55
N TYR A 52 -3.01 30.83 -35.29
CA TYR A 52 -3.62 29.78 -36.13
C TYR A 52 -4.82 30.26 -36.95
N THR A 53 -5.52 31.30 -36.49
CA THR A 53 -6.71 31.85 -37.15
C THR A 53 -6.95 33.32 -36.82
N ASP A 54 -7.45 34.08 -37.80
CA ASP A 54 -7.90 35.46 -37.59
C ASP A 54 -9.31 35.54 -36.98
N LYS A 55 -10.00 34.39 -36.86
CA LYS A 55 -11.39 34.30 -36.34
C LYS A 55 -11.43 34.03 -34.84
N VAL A 56 -10.81 34.92 -34.08
CA VAL A 56 -10.85 34.93 -32.62
C VAL A 56 -11.85 35.99 -32.15
N TYR A 57 -12.90 35.55 -31.46
CA TYR A 57 -13.97 36.40 -30.96
C TYR A 57 -13.97 36.42 -29.43
N PHE A 58 -14.38 37.54 -28.84
CA PHE A 58 -14.40 37.72 -27.39
C PHE A 58 -15.83 37.85 -26.89
N HIS A 59 -16.22 36.99 -25.95
CA HIS A 59 -17.52 37.04 -25.29
C HIS A 59 -17.34 36.89 -23.79
N LYS A 60 -18.03 37.71 -22.98
CA LYS A 60 -17.93 37.55 -21.52
C LYS A 60 -18.53 36.21 -21.10
N TRP A 61 -17.81 35.43 -20.29
CA TRP A 61 -18.34 34.21 -19.67
C TRP A 61 -19.68 34.49 -18.97
N ASN A 62 -20.73 33.79 -19.40
CA ASN A 62 -22.12 34.02 -18.97
C ASN A 62 -22.65 32.93 -18.04
N ASN A 63 -21.77 32.05 -17.54
CA ASN A 63 -22.13 30.89 -16.73
C ASN A 63 -23.03 29.87 -17.48
N ASP A 64 -22.86 29.69 -18.79
CA ASP A 64 -23.60 28.71 -19.60
C ASP A 64 -22.72 28.17 -20.74
N PHE A 65 -22.24 26.92 -20.58
CA PHE A 65 -21.39 26.26 -21.58
C PHE A 65 -22.12 26.09 -22.91
N SER A 66 -23.39 25.70 -22.89
CA SER A 66 -24.19 25.54 -24.11
C SER A 66 -24.36 26.86 -24.86
N ALA A 67 -24.58 27.96 -24.14
CA ALA A 67 -24.70 29.29 -24.74
C ALA A 67 -23.39 29.69 -25.44
N MET A 68 -22.24 29.49 -24.80
CA MET A 68 -20.93 29.80 -25.40
C MET A 68 -20.62 28.91 -26.61
N ARG A 69 -20.94 27.60 -26.56
CA ARG A 69 -20.81 26.73 -27.73
C ARG A 69 -21.73 27.16 -28.88
N ASN A 70 -22.96 27.52 -28.58
CA ASN A 70 -23.89 28.01 -29.61
C ASN A 70 -23.40 29.34 -30.23
N ILE A 71 -22.76 30.23 -29.44
CA ILE A 71 -22.12 31.45 -29.95
C ILE A 71 -20.98 31.10 -30.91
N SER A 72 -20.08 30.17 -30.55
CA SER A 72 -19.00 29.77 -31.46
C SER A 72 -19.52 29.15 -32.75
N ILE A 73 -20.56 28.31 -32.67
CA ILE A 73 -21.24 27.72 -33.83
C ILE A 73 -21.87 28.80 -34.74
N ASN A 74 -22.39 29.90 -34.19
CA ASN A 74 -22.99 30.97 -35.01
C ASN A 74 -21.98 31.71 -35.89
N TYR A 75 -20.71 31.78 -35.48
CA TYR A 75 -19.64 32.37 -36.27
C TYR A 75 -19.11 31.45 -37.39
N CYS A 76 -19.47 30.16 -37.37
CA CYS A 76 -19.11 29.20 -38.40
C CYS A 76 -19.81 29.51 -39.73
N SER A 77 -19.12 29.36 -40.85
CA SER A 77 -19.61 29.56 -42.23
C SER A 77 -19.62 28.28 -43.07
N GLY A 78 -19.06 27.19 -42.56
CA GLY A 78 -18.97 25.90 -43.23
C GLY A 78 -20.30 25.14 -43.29
N ASP A 79 -20.34 24.18 -44.21
CA ASP A 79 -21.48 23.26 -44.39
C ASP A 79 -21.62 22.33 -43.18
N TRP A 80 -20.47 21.91 -42.63
CA TRP A 80 -20.33 21.10 -41.43
C TRP A 80 -19.62 21.88 -40.35
N VAL A 81 -19.93 21.54 -39.10
CA VAL A 81 -19.34 22.08 -37.89
C VAL A 81 -18.82 20.91 -37.06
N LEU A 82 -17.57 21.03 -36.61
CA LEU A 82 -16.95 20.17 -35.63
C LEU A 82 -16.69 20.98 -34.36
N VAL A 83 -17.22 20.54 -33.23
CA VAL A 83 -16.95 21.15 -31.93
C VAL A 83 -15.76 20.43 -31.28
N VAL A 84 -14.76 21.20 -30.81
CA VAL A 84 -13.52 20.66 -30.21
C VAL A 84 -13.19 21.43 -28.94
N ASP A 85 -12.75 20.74 -27.89
CA ASP A 85 -12.26 21.36 -26.66
C ASP A 85 -10.74 21.63 -26.75
N ALA A 86 -10.24 22.62 -25.99
CA ALA A 86 -8.86 23.10 -26.12
C ALA A 86 -7.78 22.11 -25.65
N ASP A 87 -8.18 21.04 -25.00
CA ASP A 87 -7.35 19.96 -24.46
C ASP A 87 -7.51 18.64 -25.24
N GLU A 88 -8.09 18.68 -26.44
CA GLU A 88 -8.32 17.53 -27.31
C GLU A 88 -7.48 17.59 -28.59
N GLU A 89 -6.78 16.51 -28.93
CA GLU A 89 -5.95 16.42 -30.13
C GLU A 89 -6.54 15.42 -31.14
N LEU A 90 -6.71 15.83 -32.40
CA LEU A 90 -7.15 14.93 -33.46
C LEU A 90 -6.06 13.88 -33.75
N TYR A 91 -6.42 12.60 -33.63
CA TYR A 91 -5.47 11.50 -33.79
C TYR A 91 -5.10 11.26 -35.26
N ASP A 92 -6.08 11.13 -36.15
CA ASP A 92 -5.87 10.89 -37.57
C ASP A 92 -6.59 11.95 -38.42
N VAL A 93 -5.78 12.86 -38.98
CA VAL A 93 -6.21 13.95 -39.86
C VAL A 93 -6.83 13.43 -41.16
N LYS A 94 -6.29 12.33 -41.72
CA LYS A 94 -6.76 11.78 -42.99
C LYS A 94 -8.12 11.12 -42.84
N GLU A 95 -8.34 10.40 -41.72
CA GLU A 95 -9.62 9.73 -41.47
C GLU A 95 -10.79 10.74 -41.46
N LEU A 96 -10.61 11.90 -40.81
CA LEU A 96 -11.61 12.96 -40.80
C LEU A 96 -11.77 13.61 -42.18
N ALA A 97 -10.66 13.88 -42.88
CA ALA A 97 -10.71 14.45 -44.22
C ALA A 97 -11.44 13.55 -45.23
N ASP A 98 -11.15 12.24 -45.20
CA ASP A 98 -11.78 11.24 -46.06
C ASP A 98 -13.29 11.13 -45.78
N LEU A 99 -13.70 11.20 -44.52
CA LEU A 99 -15.11 11.23 -44.13
C LEU A 99 -15.82 12.44 -44.74
N ILE A 100 -15.24 13.64 -44.61
CA ILE A 100 -15.83 14.89 -45.13
C ILE A 100 -15.88 14.90 -46.67
N ASN A 101 -14.86 14.36 -47.34
CA ASN A 101 -14.81 14.26 -48.80
C ASN A 101 -15.74 13.17 -49.37
N ASN A 102 -16.19 12.22 -48.56
CA ASN A 102 -17.06 11.15 -48.99
C ASN A 102 -18.49 11.66 -49.26
N LYS A 103 -18.90 11.72 -50.53
CA LYS A 103 -20.25 12.14 -50.93
C LYS A 103 -21.39 11.35 -50.25
N LYS A 104 -21.16 10.10 -49.84
CA LYS A 104 -22.16 9.30 -49.10
C LYS A 104 -22.44 9.86 -47.71
N PHE A 105 -21.54 10.67 -47.14
CA PHE A 105 -21.71 11.30 -45.83
C PHE A 105 -22.86 12.33 -45.84
N ASN A 106 -23.19 12.90 -47.01
CA ASN A 106 -24.26 13.89 -47.15
C ASN A 106 -25.67 13.39 -46.78
N LYS A 107 -25.90 12.07 -46.72
CA LYS A 107 -27.17 11.50 -46.27
C LYS A 107 -27.37 11.57 -44.74
N TYR A 108 -26.33 11.92 -44.00
CA TYR A 108 -26.37 12.13 -42.55
C TYR A 108 -26.43 13.62 -42.22
N ASN A 109 -26.95 13.94 -41.04
CA ASN A 109 -27.01 15.30 -40.50
C ASN A 109 -26.00 15.53 -39.38
N SER A 110 -25.52 14.45 -38.76
CA SER A 110 -24.60 14.48 -37.64
C SER A 110 -23.81 13.17 -37.53
N ALA A 111 -22.77 13.20 -36.72
CA ALA A 111 -21.87 12.09 -36.49
C ALA A 111 -21.29 12.10 -35.06
N PHE A 112 -21.17 10.91 -34.48
CA PHE A 112 -20.39 10.69 -33.25
C PHE A 112 -18.91 10.61 -33.57
N ILE A 113 -18.09 11.28 -32.74
CA ILE A 113 -16.64 11.09 -32.66
C ILE A 113 -16.30 10.33 -31.38
N LYS A 114 -15.09 9.79 -31.29
CA LYS A 114 -14.58 9.06 -30.14
C LYS A 114 -13.59 9.94 -29.38
N ILE A 115 -13.91 10.29 -28.14
CA ILE A 115 -12.95 10.92 -27.22
C ILE A 115 -12.24 9.80 -26.46
N ILE A 116 -10.92 9.87 -26.41
CA ILE A 116 -10.06 8.87 -25.77
C ILE A 116 -9.22 9.58 -24.72
N ASP A 117 -9.32 9.13 -23.47
CA ASP A 117 -8.51 9.72 -22.40
C ASP A 117 -7.03 9.42 -22.61
N PHE A 118 -6.20 10.45 -22.45
CA PHE A 118 -4.76 10.31 -22.55
C PHE A 118 -4.22 9.45 -21.41
N SER A 119 -3.38 8.50 -21.76
CA SER A 119 -2.59 7.67 -20.87
C SER A 119 -1.09 7.81 -21.20
N LYS A 120 -0.24 6.88 -20.79
CA LYS A 120 1.24 6.94 -20.92
C LYS A 120 1.77 7.38 -22.30
N SER A 121 1.07 7.05 -23.38
CA SER A 121 1.38 7.52 -24.74
C SER A 121 0.10 7.56 -25.59
N LYS A 122 0.16 8.19 -26.78
CA LYS A 122 -0.95 8.20 -27.74
C LYS A 122 -1.33 6.78 -28.16
N GLU A 123 -0.35 5.97 -28.56
CA GLU A 123 -0.56 4.59 -29.00
C GLU A 123 -1.19 3.75 -27.88
N ASN A 124 -0.70 3.91 -26.64
CA ASN A 124 -1.29 3.25 -25.49
C ASN A 124 -2.74 3.70 -25.26
N SER A 125 -3.03 4.99 -25.44
CA SER A 125 -4.39 5.53 -25.28
C SER A 125 -5.34 4.94 -26.33
N ILE A 126 -4.90 4.74 -27.58
CA ILE A 126 -5.75 4.13 -28.61
C ILE A 126 -6.09 2.66 -28.31
N ILE A 127 -5.14 1.93 -27.71
CA ILE A 127 -5.29 0.50 -27.43
C ILE A 127 -6.05 0.27 -26.13
N ASN A 128 -5.74 1.06 -25.09
CA ASN A 128 -6.13 0.80 -23.71
C ASN A 128 -6.88 1.98 -23.05
N GLY A 129 -7.12 3.07 -23.77
CA GLY A 129 -7.81 4.24 -23.22
C GLY A 129 -9.32 4.08 -23.24
N SER A 130 -9.98 4.64 -22.23
CA SER A 130 -11.44 4.73 -22.18
C SER A 130 -11.96 5.53 -23.37
N ILE A 131 -12.94 4.97 -24.09
CA ILE A 131 -13.51 5.57 -25.30
C ILE A 131 -14.92 6.05 -25.04
N SER A 132 -15.13 7.36 -25.16
CA SER A 132 -16.44 8.01 -25.05
C SER A 132 -16.95 8.48 -26.41
N PRO A 133 -18.03 7.91 -26.95
CA PRO A 133 -18.65 8.42 -28.17
C PRO A 133 -19.47 9.69 -27.88
N ILE A 134 -19.16 10.80 -28.55
CA ILE A 134 -19.83 12.09 -28.38
C ILE A 134 -20.22 12.68 -29.74
N LEU A 135 -21.44 13.20 -29.87
CA LEU A 135 -21.87 13.87 -31.09
C LEU A 135 -21.32 15.29 -31.13
N ARG A 136 -20.33 15.53 -31.98
CA ARG A 136 -19.67 16.83 -32.15
C ARG A 136 -19.46 17.25 -33.60
N LEU A 137 -19.74 16.36 -34.57
CA LEU A 137 -19.68 16.66 -36.00
C LEU A 137 -21.09 16.71 -36.58
N PHE A 138 -21.49 17.84 -37.17
CA PHE A 138 -22.86 18.01 -37.67
C PHE A 138 -22.98 19.07 -38.75
N LYS A 139 -24.03 19.00 -39.56
CA LYS A 139 -24.34 20.06 -40.51
C LYS A 139 -24.73 21.34 -39.78
N LYS A 140 -24.33 22.49 -40.31
CA LYS A 140 -24.75 23.76 -39.74
C LYS A 140 -26.28 23.83 -39.63
N ASN A 141 -26.79 24.40 -38.54
CA ASN A 141 -28.21 24.54 -38.21
C ASN A 141 -29.00 23.24 -37.94
N THR A 142 -28.36 22.07 -37.87
CA THR A 142 -29.06 20.81 -37.49
C THR A 142 -28.92 20.45 -36.02
N VAL A 143 -28.02 21.12 -35.30
CA VAL A 143 -27.71 20.86 -33.89
C VAL A 143 -27.68 22.15 -33.10
N LYS A 144 -28.22 22.10 -31.88
CA LYS A 144 -28.10 23.16 -30.87
C LYS A 144 -27.75 22.52 -29.53
N TYR A 145 -26.79 23.09 -28.80
CA TYR A 145 -26.46 22.62 -27.46
C TYR A 145 -27.44 23.16 -26.43
N GLU A 146 -27.81 22.32 -25.46
CA GLU A 146 -28.66 22.69 -24.31
C GLU A 146 -28.09 22.10 -23.01
N GLY A 147 -28.20 22.86 -21.92
CA GLY A 147 -27.67 22.49 -20.60
C GLY A 147 -26.54 23.42 -20.18
N ILE A 148 -26.59 23.95 -18.96
CA ILE A 148 -25.61 24.95 -18.51
C ILE A 148 -24.26 24.29 -18.26
N VAL A 149 -24.24 23.04 -17.79
CA VAL A 149 -23.07 22.18 -17.57
C VAL A 149 -23.37 20.78 -18.13
N HIS A 150 -22.36 20.08 -18.65
CA HIS A 150 -22.53 18.78 -19.34
C HIS A 150 -23.55 18.88 -20.50
N GLU A 151 -23.46 19.98 -21.25
CA GLU A 151 -24.34 20.35 -22.34
C GLU A 151 -24.49 19.23 -23.37
N GLN A 152 -25.74 18.99 -23.77
CA GLN A 152 -26.08 17.94 -24.72
C GLN A 152 -26.45 18.54 -26.07
N PRO A 153 -25.92 18.00 -27.18
CA PRO A 153 -26.37 18.39 -28.50
C PRO A 153 -27.82 17.88 -28.71
N LYS A 154 -28.73 18.78 -29.09
CA LYS A 154 -30.05 18.42 -29.60
C LYS A 154 -29.98 18.32 -31.11
N TYR A 155 -30.24 17.13 -31.63
CA TYR A 155 -30.11 16.82 -33.07
C TYR A 155 -31.31 16.02 -33.57
N LYS A 156 -31.56 16.08 -34.88
CA LYS A 156 -32.61 15.30 -35.56
C LYS A 156 -32.10 14.73 -36.89
N GLY A 157 -32.63 13.57 -37.26
CA GLY A 157 -32.33 12.89 -38.52
C GLY A 157 -31.18 11.89 -38.43
N ASN A 158 -30.72 11.43 -39.58
CA ASN A 158 -29.76 10.34 -39.68
C ASN A 158 -28.41 10.74 -39.09
N THR A 159 -27.92 9.93 -38.16
CA THR A 159 -26.63 10.12 -37.46
C THR A 159 -25.70 8.96 -37.81
N LEU A 160 -24.44 9.27 -38.10
CA LEU A 160 -23.41 8.27 -38.35
C LEU A 160 -22.59 8.02 -37.07
N ASP A 161 -22.32 6.77 -36.74
CA ASP A 161 -21.27 6.46 -35.77
C ASP A 161 -19.92 6.33 -36.50
N THR A 162 -18.92 7.11 -36.12
CA THR A 162 -17.62 7.17 -36.80
C THR A 162 -16.50 6.65 -35.91
N ASN A 163 -15.36 6.33 -36.51
CA ASN A 163 -14.14 5.96 -35.80
C ASN A 163 -13.16 7.14 -35.67
N ILE A 164 -13.60 8.37 -35.93
CA ILE A 164 -12.78 9.58 -35.75
C ILE A 164 -12.43 9.72 -34.27
N ARG A 165 -11.14 9.82 -33.96
CA ARG A 165 -10.62 9.84 -32.59
C ARG A 165 -9.98 11.17 -32.23
N PHE A 166 -10.30 11.64 -31.03
CA PHE A 166 -9.61 12.73 -30.36
C PHE A 166 -9.02 12.21 -29.05
N ILE A 167 -7.77 12.56 -28.78
CA ILE A 167 -7.08 12.25 -27.52
C ILE A 167 -7.29 13.43 -26.58
N HIS A 168 -7.90 13.20 -25.43
CA HIS A 168 -8.21 14.21 -24.43
C HIS A 168 -7.18 14.20 -23.29
N TYR A 169 -6.58 15.35 -23.03
CA TYR A 169 -5.50 15.52 -22.06
C TYR A 169 -5.98 16.14 -20.73
N GLY A 170 -7.27 16.46 -20.59
CA GLY A 170 -7.85 17.23 -19.48
C GLY A 170 -7.97 16.52 -18.13
N TYR A 171 -7.50 15.26 -18.00
CA TYR A 171 -7.55 14.48 -16.76
C TYR A 171 -6.16 14.33 -16.10
N ASP A 172 -5.57 15.44 -15.65
CA ASP A 172 -4.58 15.35 -14.57
C ASP A 172 -5.32 15.38 -13.22
N ASN A 173 -5.86 14.24 -12.80
CA ASN A 173 -6.62 14.04 -11.55
C ASN A 173 -5.80 14.32 -10.27
N ASN A 174 -4.56 14.81 -10.41
CA ASN A 174 -3.66 15.11 -9.30
C ASN A 174 -3.77 16.57 -8.81
N ASN A 175 -4.47 17.45 -9.54
CA ASN A 175 -4.70 18.83 -9.10
C ASN A 175 -6.00 18.97 -8.28
N TYR A 176 -5.89 18.75 -6.97
CA TYR A 176 -7.01 18.81 -6.04
C TYR A 176 -7.74 20.18 -6.05
N GLU A 177 -7.01 21.29 -6.11
CA GLU A 177 -7.59 22.64 -6.09
C GLU A 177 -8.47 22.90 -7.33
N LEU A 178 -7.99 22.47 -8.50
CA LEU A 178 -8.74 22.60 -9.75
C LEU A 178 -10.01 21.74 -9.73
N MET A 179 -9.94 20.53 -9.15
CA MET A 179 -11.10 19.65 -8.99
C MET A 179 -12.16 20.27 -8.08
N GLU A 180 -11.76 20.80 -6.92
CA GLU A 180 -12.67 21.48 -5.97
C GLU A 180 -13.32 22.71 -6.61
N TYR A 181 -12.55 23.54 -7.31
CA TYR A 181 -13.07 24.71 -8.02
C TYR A 181 -14.11 24.31 -9.08
N LYS A 182 -13.80 23.31 -9.92
CA LYS A 182 -14.71 22.81 -10.96
C LYS A 182 -15.99 22.23 -10.34
N PHE A 183 -15.88 21.48 -9.24
CA PHE A 183 -17.02 20.92 -8.53
C PHE A 183 -17.97 22.02 -8.02
N HIS A 184 -17.46 22.97 -7.25
CA HIS A 184 -18.28 24.06 -6.70
C HIS A 184 -18.92 24.92 -7.79
N ARG A 185 -18.17 25.24 -8.86
CA ARG A 185 -18.69 25.95 -10.03
C ARG A 185 -19.85 25.17 -10.65
N ASN A 186 -19.64 23.89 -10.96
CA ASN A 186 -20.61 23.08 -11.68
C ASN A 186 -21.89 22.86 -10.85
N ILE A 187 -21.75 22.49 -9.57
CA ILE A 187 -22.89 22.25 -8.66
C ILE A 187 -23.75 23.51 -8.51
N LYS A 188 -23.14 24.70 -8.35
CA LYS A 188 -23.87 25.97 -8.27
C LYS A 188 -24.73 26.20 -9.50
N LEU A 189 -24.19 25.91 -10.68
CA LEU A 189 -24.91 26.08 -11.95
C LEU A 189 -26.01 25.04 -12.14
N LEU A 190 -25.75 23.78 -11.80
CA LEU A 190 -26.74 22.70 -11.86
C LEU A 190 -27.92 22.97 -10.92
N PHE A 191 -27.68 23.47 -9.71
CA PHE A 191 -28.77 23.85 -8.80
C PHE A 191 -29.59 25.03 -9.31
N LYS A 192 -28.96 26.00 -9.97
CA LYS A 192 -29.70 27.06 -10.65
C LYS A 192 -30.62 26.49 -11.73
N GLN A 193 -30.13 25.58 -12.57
CA GLN A 193 -30.98 24.92 -13.57
C GLN A 193 -32.10 24.09 -12.94
N LEU A 194 -31.81 23.38 -11.85
CA LEU A 194 -32.80 22.57 -11.14
C LEU A 194 -33.93 23.44 -10.58
N TYR A 195 -33.62 24.63 -10.07
CA TYR A 195 -34.64 25.59 -9.62
C TYR A 195 -35.58 26.00 -10.76
N GLU A 196 -35.05 26.23 -11.96
CA GLU A 196 -35.84 26.58 -13.15
C GLU A 196 -36.62 25.38 -13.72
N LYS A 197 -36.09 24.15 -13.57
CA LYS A 197 -36.65 22.91 -14.11
C LYS A 197 -36.60 21.77 -13.06
N PRO A 198 -37.48 21.79 -12.05
CA PRO A 198 -37.38 20.88 -10.90
C PRO A 198 -37.63 19.40 -11.23
N SER A 199 -38.30 19.10 -12.34
CA SER A 199 -38.65 17.74 -12.76
C SER A 199 -37.74 17.17 -13.87
N ASP A 200 -36.59 17.81 -14.13
CA ASP A 200 -35.66 17.34 -15.16
C ASP A 200 -34.81 16.17 -14.65
N VAL A 201 -34.93 15.02 -15.31
CA VAL A 201 -34.19 13.79 -14.99
C VAL A 201 -32.67 14.00 -15.14
N TYR A 202 -32.27 14.66 -16.22
CA TYR A 202 -30.87 14.78 -16.60
C TYR A 202 -30.10 15.71 -15.66
N ILE A 203 -30.72 16.79 -15.20
CA ILE A 203 -30.11 17.71 -14.22
C ILE A 203 -29.81 16.97 -12.91
N ASN A 204 -30.79 16.22 -12.37
CA ASN A 204 -30.58 15.43 -11.14
C ASN A 204 -29.49 14.36 -11.33
N PHE A 205 -29.46 13.68 -12.48
CA PHE A 205 -28.39 12.75 -12.84
C PHE A 205 -27.00 13.41 -12.85
N GLN A 206 -26.88 14.63 -13.40
CA GLN A 206 -25.61 15.35 -13.44
C GLN A 206 -25.16 15.84 -12.06
N ILE A 207 -26.10 16.24 -11.19
CA ILE A 207 -25.81 16.56 -9.79
C ILE A 207 -25.28 15.30 -9.08
N ALA A 208 -25.94 14.16 -9.24
CA ALA A 208 -25.50 12.89 -8.67
C ALA A 208 -24.10 12.49 -9.15
N THR A 209 -23.83 12.63 -10.45
CA THR A 209 -22.51 12.34 -11.04
C THR A 209 -21.43 13.26 -10.50
N SER A 210 -21.73 14.56 -10.34
CA SER A 210 -20.79 15.54 -9.77
C SER A 210 -20.44 15.21 -8.31
N TYR A 211 -21.42 14.84 -7.49
CA TYR A 211 -21.18 14.42 -6.11
C TYR A 211 -20.42 13.08 -6.04
N LEU A 212 -20.71 12.13 -6.93
CA LEU A 212 -19.97 10.87 -7.00
C LEU A 212 -18.48 11.12 -7.32
N MET A 213 -18.18 11.98 -8.29
CA MET A 213 -16.80 12.36 -8.63
C MET A 213 -16.09 13.07 -7.46
N HIS A 214 -16.83 13.85 -6.67
CA HIS A 214 -16.35 14.50 -5.45
C HIS A 214 -16.29 13.57 -4.22
N LYS A 215 -16.71 12.30 -4.38
CA LYS A 215 -16.77 11.27 -3.33
C LYS A 215 -17.80 11.53 -2.21
N ASP A 216 -18.75 12.45 -2.42
CA ASP A 216 -19.92 12.62 -1.55
C ASP A 216 -21.03 11.64 -1.96
N LEU A 217 -20.93 10.42 -1.43
CA LEU A 217 -21.83 9.32 -1.78
C LEU A 217 -23.26 9.53 -1.28
N ILE A 218 -23.45 10.32 -0.21
CA ILE A 218 -24.77 10.57 0.38
C ILE A 218 -25.59 11.45 -0.57
N ASN A 219 -25.01 12.58 -1.00
CA ASN A 219 -25.68 13.44 -1.96
C ASN A 219 -25.77 12.80 -3.34
N ALA A 220 -24.76 12.03 -3.77
CA ALA A 220 -24.84 11.26 -5.01
C ALA A 220 -26.06 10.33 -5.01
N LEU A 221 -26.25 9.55 -3.93
CA LEU A 221 -27.38 8.65 -3.77
C LEU A 221 -28.72 9.40 -3.77
N LYS A 222 -28.83 10.49 -2.99
CA LYS A 222 -30.05 11.30 -2.92
C LYS A 222 -30.49 11.80 -4.30
N TYR A 223 -29.57 12.37 -5.07
CA TYR A 223 -29.93 12.95 -6.37
C TYR A 223 -30.15 11.88 -7.46
N ILE A 224 -29.48 10.72 -7.38
CA ILE A 224 -29.77 9.63 -8.33
C ILE A 224 -31.13 8.97 -8.05
N GLU A 225 -31.56 8.88 -6.79
CA GLU A 225 -32.91 8.43 -6.42
C GLU A 225 -33.98 9.36 -7.02
N ILE A 226 -33.81 10.67 -6.88
CA ILE A 226 -34.73 11.66 -7.49
C ILE A 226 -34.74 11.53 -9.02
N ALA A 227 -33.56 11.40 -9.64
CA ALA A 227 -33.46 11.20 -11.09
C ALA A 227 -34.18 9.92 -11.54
N TYR A 228 -34.02 8.83 -10.78
CA TYR A 228 -34.66 7.55 -11.04
C TYR A 228 -36.20 7.65 -10.93
N ASP A 229 -36.73 8.27 -9.88
CA ASP A 229 -38.19 8.42 -9.69
C ASP A 229 -38.83 9.24 -10.82
N LEU A 230 -38.13 10.29 -11.27
CA LEU A 230 -38.56 11.09 -12.41
C LEU A 230 -38.45 10.29 -13.72
N ALA A 231 -37.39 9.52 -13.91
CA ALA A 231 -37.19 8.67 -15.09
C ALA A 231 -38.27 7.58 -15.17
N TYR A 232 -38.62 6.96 -14.04
CA TYR A 232 -39.67 5.94 -13.93
C TYR A 232 -41.01 6.47 -14.44
N LYS A 233 -41.40 7.67 -14.00
CA LYS A 233 -42.64 8.34 -14.43
C LYS A 233 -42.67 8.69 -15.92
N ASN A 234 -41.50 8.87 -16.54
CA ASN A 234 -41.34 9.30 -17.94
C ASN A 234 -40.94 8.15 -18.90
N GLY A 235 -41.00 6.89 -18.43
CA GLY A 235 -40.59 5.71 -19.20
C GLY A 235 -39.11 5.41 -19.04
N LEU A 236 -38.80 4.53 -18.07
CA LEU A 236 -37.44 4.23 -17.61
C LEU A 236 -36.52 3.65 -18.71
N SER A 237 -37.07 2.99 -19.73
CA SER A 237 -36.32 2.43 -20.87
C SER A 237 -35.50 3.47 -21.65
N ASN A 238 -35.86 4.76 -21.57
CA ASN A 238 -35.11 5.86 -22.19
C ASN A 238 -33.97 6.39 -21.30
N TYR A 239 -33.83 5.87 -20.08
CA TYR A 239 -32.96 6.41 -19.03
C TYR A 239 -32.07 5.35 -18.39
N VAL A 240 -31.64 4.34 -19.16
CA VAL A 240 -30.77 3.24 -18.65
C VAL A 240 -29.49 3.78 -17.99
N TYR A 241 -28.97 4.91 -18.44
CA TYR A 241 -27.81 5.59 -17.84
C TYR A 241 -28.03 6.01 -16.38
N VAL A 242 -29.28 6.29 -15.99
CA VAL A 242 -29.66 6.59 -14.60
C VAL A 242 -29.58 5.32 -13.76
N ILE A 243 -30.08 4.20 -14.29
CA ILE A 243 -30.02 2.90 -13.60
C ILE A 243 -28.56 2.48 -13.39
N ASP A 244 -27.74 2.54 -14.43
CA ASP A 244 -26.31 2.21 -14.36
C ASP A 244 -25.58 3.05 -13.30
N LYS A 245 -25.77 4.37 -13.32
CA LYS A 245 -25.16 5.25 -12.31
C LYS A 245 -25.66 4.96 -10.91
N TYR A 246 -26.94 4.60 -10.76
CA TYR A 246 -27.50 4.19 -9.48
C TYR A 246 -26.82 2.89 -8.99
N CYS A 247 -26.67 1.88 -9.85
CA CYS A 247 -25.93 0.66 -9.55
C CYS A 247 -24.49 0.96 -9.13
N LEU A 248 -23.78 1.84 -9.86
CA LEU A 248 -22.41 2.24 -9.50
C LEU A 248 -22.33 2.88 -8.11
N ILE A 249 -23.27 3.76 -7.77
CA ILE A 249 -23.33 4.41 -6.45
C ILE A 249 -23.61 3.37 -5.35
N LEU A 250 -24.56 2.46 -5.56
CA LEU A 250 -24.88 1.39 -4.61
C LEU A 250 -23.71 0.42 -4.41
N HIS A 251 -23.00 0.08 -5.49
CA HIS A 251 -21.77 -0.71 -5.44
C HIS A 251 -20.70 -0.02 -4.60
N THR A 252 -20.48 1.28 -4.81
CA THR A 252 -19.49 2.08 -4.07
C THR A 252 -19.87 2.19 -2.58
N LEU A 253 -21.17 2.30 -2.28
CA LEU A 253 -21.71 2.28 -0.92
C LEU A 253 -21.75 0.88 -0.28
N LYS A 254 -21.43 -0.19 -1.02
CA LYS A 254 -21.52 -1.60 -0.58
C LYS A 254 -22.93 -2.01 -0.15
N ARG A 255 -23.98 -1.38 -0.71
CA ARG A 255 -25.39 -1.73 -0.49
C ARG A 255 -25.80 -2.86 -1.45
N TYR A 256 -25.28 -4.07 -1.21
CA TYR A 256 -25.34 -5.16 -2.18
C TYR A 256 -26.75 -5.72 -2.44
N ASP A 257 -27.63 -5.78 -1.44
CA ASP A 257 -29.01 -6.23 -1.66
C ASP A 257 -29.78 -5.26 -2.57
N ASP A 258 -29.65 -3.95 -2.33
CA ASP A 258 -30.24 -2.91 -3.17
C ASP A 258 -29.65 -2.93 -4.58
N LEU A 259 -28.33 -3.13 -4.68
CA LEU A 259 -27.62 -3.26 -5.95
C LEU A 259 -28.17 -4.43 -6.77
N ILE A 260 -28.40 -5.60 -6.16
CA ILE A 260 -28.95 -6.77 -6.86
C ILE A 260 -30.33 -6.44 -7.43
N ASN A 261 -31.20 -5.82 -6.63
CA ASN A 261 -32.55 -5.48 -7.06
C ASN A 261 -32.51 -4.47 -8.22
N LYS A 262 -31.74 -3.39 -8.07
CA LYS A 262 -31.63 -2.34 -9.09
C LYS A 262 -31.01 -2.85 -10.39
N THR A 263 -30.03 -3.74 -10.28
CA THR A 263 -29.35 -4.31 -11.45
C THR A 263 -30.22 -5.29 -12.20
N LYS A 264 -31.01 -6.14 -11.51
CA LYS A 264 -31.99 -7.01 -12.15
C LYS A 264 -33.03 -6.22 -12.94
N GLU A 265 -33.54 -5.14 -12.37
CA GLU A 265 -34.42 -4.21 -13.07
C GLU A 265 -33.73 -3.64 -14.32
N GLY A 266 -32.47 -3.20 -14.22
CA GLY A 266 -31.70 -2.74 -15.38
C GLY A 266 -31.61 -3.77 -16.51
N ILE A 267 -31.41 -5.04 -16.18
CA ILE A 267 -31.33 -6.15 -17.15
C ILE A 267 -32.64 -6.37 -17.90
N GLU A 268 -33.79 -6.12 -17.27
CA GLU A 268 -35.10 -6.20 -17.95
C GLU A 268 -35.20 -5.18 -19.11
N TYR A 269 -34.57 -4.01 -18.96
CA TYR A 269 -34.53 -2.98 -20.01
C TYR A 269 -33.36 -3.14 -20.98
N CYS A 270 -32.20 -3.62 -20.51
CA CYS A 270 -31.00 -3.75 -21.32
C CYS A 270 -30.15 -4.97 -20.91
N ASN A 271 -30.57 -6.16 -21.35
CA ASN A 271 -29.90 -7.42 -21.04
C ASN A 271 -28.52 -7.64 -21.70
N ASN A 272 -28.13 -6.80 -22.66
CA ASN A 272 -26.83 -6.87 -23.31
C ASN A 272 -25.83 -5.87 -22.72
N PHE A 273 -26.20 -5.15 -21.65
CA PHE A 273 -25.33 -4.18 -21.00
C PHE A 273 -24.41 -4.88 -20.00
N ILE A 274 -23.11 -4.88 -20.30
CA ILE A 274 -22.10 -5.69 -19.60
C ILE A 274 -21.93 -5.32 -18.12
N ASP A 275 -21.99 -4.03 -17.78
CA ASP A 275 -21.75 -3.52 -16.42
C ASP A 275 -22.78 -4.07 -15.41
N PHE A 276 -24.01 -4.37 -15.84
CA PHE A 276 -25.00 -5.01 -14.97
C PHE A 276 -24.57 -6.39 -14.49
N TYR A 277 -23.92 -7.19 -15.34
CA TYR A 277 -23.45 -8.52 -14.93
C TYR A 277 -22.20 -8.43 -14.05
N PHE A 278 -21.37 -7.40 -14.24
CA PHE A 278 -20.30 -7.06 -13.31
C PHE A 278 -20.87 -6.75 -11.92
N TYR A 279 -21.83 -5.81 -11.81
CA TYR A 279 -22.43 -5.43 -10.53
C TYR A 279 -23.11 -6.60 -9.82
N LEU A 280 -23.85 -7.45 -10.55
CA LEU A 280 -24.45 -8.65 -9.96
C LEU A 280 -23.40 -9.63 -9.44
N GLY A 281 -22.35 -9.88 -10.23
CA GLY A 281 -21.26 -10.76 -9.82
C GLY A 281 -20.59 -10.27 -8.54
N GLU A 282 -20.24 -8.99 -8.48
CA GLU A 282 -19.63 -8.37 -7.29
C GLU A 282 -20.57 -8.44 -6.08
N ALA A 283 -21.85 -8.09 -6.25
CA ALA A 283 -22.82 -8.10 -5.16
C ALA A 283 -23.02 -9.51 -4.57
N TYR A 284 -23.24 -10.51 -5.42
CA TYR A 284 -23.42 -11.88 -4.97
C TYR A 284 -22.14 -12.45 -4.34
N ASN A 285 -20.96 -12.14 -4.89
CA ASN A 285 -19.69 -12.58 -4.34
C ASN A 285 -19.47 -12.00 -2.92
N ASN A 286 -19.73 -10.71 -2.73
CA ASN A 286 -19.61 -10.07 -1.42
C ASN A 286 -20.64 -10.57 -0.39
N LEU A 287 -21.82 -11.03 -0.85
CA LEU A 287 -22.83 -11.69 -0.01
C LEU A 287 -22.58 -13.20 0.16
N ASN A 288 -21.45 -13.73 -0.30
CA ASN A 288 -21.09 -15.16 -0.27
C ASN A 288 -22.08 -16.08 -1.01
N GLN A 289 -22.84 -15.54 -1.97
CA GLN A 289 -23.73 -16.30 -2.86
C GLN A 289 -22.98 -16.74 -4.11
N TYR A 290 -21.96 -17.58 -3.93
CA TYR A 290 -20.96 -17.88 -4.97
C TYR A 290 -21.54 -18.49 -6.25
N ASP A 291 -22.58 -19.33 -6.18
CA ASP A 291 -23.21 -19.93 -7.36
C ASP A 291 -23.80 -18.86 -8.29
N LYS A 292 -24.52 -17.88 -7.71
CA LYS A 292 -25.11 -16.77 -8.47
C LYS A 292 -24.05 -15.79 -8.97
N ALA A 293 -22.98 -15.61 -8.20
CA ALA A 293 -21.84 -14.82 -8.65
C ALA A 293 -21.17 -15.45 -9.88
N ILE A 294 -21.00 -16.78 -9.88
CA ILE A 294 -20.45 -17.54 -11.01
C ILE A 294 -21.31 -17.31 -12.26
N GLU A 295 -22.63 -17.50 -12.17
CA GLU A 295 -23.55 -17.28 -13.31
C GLU A 295 -23.41 -15.86 -13.87
N SER A 296 -23.33 -14.86 -12.99
CA SER A 296 -23.23 -13.45 -13.36
C SER A 296 -21.90 -13.14 -14.06
N TYR A 297 -20.78 -13.61 -13.51
CA TYR A 297 -19.46 -13.42 -14.11
C TYR A 297 -19.28 -14.21 -15.42
N GLU A 298 -19.83 -15.42 -15.54
CA GLU A 298 -19.81 -16.17 -16.80
C GLU A 298 -20.59 -15.43 -17.89
N MET A 299 -21.74 -14.82 -17.55
CA MET A 299 -22.49 -13.97 -18.47
C MET A 299 -21.70 -12.72 -18.88
N TYR A 300 -21.06 -12.05 -17.91
CA TYR A 300 -20.15 -10.93 -18.18
C TYR A 300 -19.06 -11.33 -19.21
N LEU A 301 -18.38 -12.46 -19.00
CA LEU A 301 -17.31 -12.93 -19.89
C LEU A 301 -17.83 -13.36 -21.27
N ASN A 302 -19.07 -13.85 -21.35
CA ASN A 302 -19.73 -14.15 -22.62
C ASN A 302 -20.01 -12.87 -23.42
N LEU A 303 -20.57 -11.84 -22.78
CA LEU A 303 -20.81 -10.53 -23.41
C LEU A 303 -19.50 -9.88 -23.83
N TYR A 304 -18.46 -9.93 -23.00
CA TYR A 304 -17.12 -9.43 -23.31
C TYR A 304 -16.54 -10.04 -24.60
N LYS A 305 -16.66 -11.37 -24.77
CA LYS A 305 -16.22 -12.07 -25.99
C LYS A 305 -16.99 -11.61 -27.24
N ASN A 306 -18.30 -11.36 -27.09
CA ASN A 306 -19.14 -10.91 -28.20
C ASN A 306 -18.83 -9.47 -28.61
N ILE A 307 -18.56 -8.59 -27.65
CA ILE A 307 -18.09 -7.23 -27.92
C ILE A 307 -16.79 -7.28 -28.73
N ASN A 308 -15.78 -8.03 -28.27
CA ASN A 308 -14.48 -8.11 -28.96
C ASN A 308 -14.55 -8.74 -30.36
N LYS A 309 -15.43 -9.71 -30.59
CA LYS A 309 -15.65 -10.27 -31.95
C LYS A 309 -16.26 -9.25 -32.91
N ASN A 310 -17.08 -8.33 -32.39
CA ASN A 310 -17.76 -7.30 -33.17
C ASN A 310 -17.01 -5.97 -33.23
N ILE A 311 -15.85 -5.81 -32.58
CA ILE A 311 -14.98 -4.63 -32.77
C ILE A 311 -14.56 -4.50 -34.26
N ASN A 312 -14.52 -5.61 -35.01
CA ASN A 312 -14.29 -5.61 -36.47
C ASN A 312 -15.56 -5.43 -37.33
N LYS A 313 -16.76 -5.34 -36.73
CA LYS A 313 -18.03 -5.12 -37.43
C LYS A 313 -18.92 -4.21 -36.60
N ASN A 314 -18.86 -2.92 -36.95
CA ASN A 314 -19.77 -1.83 -36.60
C ASN A 314 -21.05 -2.22 -35.83
N ASN A 315 -21.32 -1.43 -34.77
CA ASN A 315 -22.50 -1.38 -33.92
C ASN A 315 -22.49 -2.35 -32.74
N ILE A 316 -22.45 -1.80 -31.52
CA ILE A 316 -23.37 -2.02 -30.40
C ILE A 316 -22.93 -0.99 -29.33
N LEU A 317 -23.87 -0.14 -28.86
CA LEU A 317 -23.76 0.93 -27.83
C LEU A 317 -23.99 2.39 -28.31
N SER A 318 -24.38 2.62 -29.56
CA SER A 318 -24.64 3.98 -30.08
C SER A 318 -25.95 4.64 -29.60
N ARG A 319 -26.62 4.13 -28.54
CA ARG A 319 -27.95 4.63 -28.17
C ARG A 319 -28.05 5.53 -26.95
N TYR A 320 -27.09 5.55 -26.05
CA TYR A 320 -27.07 6.52 -24.96
C TYR A 320 -25.61 6.77 -24.60
N SER A 321 -25.30 7.93 -24.03
CA SER A 321 -24.02 8.31 -23.43
C SER A 321 -23.67 7.41 -22.23
N ILE A 322 -23.60 6.11 -22.45
CA ILE A 322 -23.28 5.05 -21.51
C ILE A 322 -21.97 4.47 -22.01
N SER A 323 -20.87 4.89 -21.41
CA SER A 323 -19.59 4.19 -21.49
C SER A 323 -19.71 2.93 -20.63
N SER A 324 -19.45 1.75 -21.19
CA SER A 324 -19.28 0.54 -20.37
C SER A 324 -17.97 0.65 -19.61
N VAL A 325 -18.02 1.05 -18.34
CA VAL A 325 -16.82 1.37 -17.53
C VAL A 325 -16.08 0.09 -17.16
N THR A 326 -16.77 -1.05 -17.15
CA THR A 326 -16.22 -2.28 -16.57
C THR A 326 -15.44 -3.15 -17.57
N ILE A 327 -15.42 -2.83 -18.87
CA ILE A 327 -14.75 -3.65 -19.91
C ILE A 327 -13.28 -3.95 -19.54
N GLU A 328 -12.57 -2.96 -19.00
CA GLU A 328 -11.16 -3.10 -18.58
C GLU A 328 -10.98 -4.03 -17.37
N TYR A 329 -12.04 -4.33 -16.62
CA TYR A 329 -12.01 -5.20 -15.44
C TYR A 329 -12.05 -6.69 -15.77
N LYS A 330 -11.87 -7.09 -17.04
CA LYS A 330 -11.82 -8.51 -17.46
C LYS A 330 -10.94 -9.36 -16.55
N ASN A 331 -9.70 -8.96 -16.27
CA ASN A 331 -8.77 -9.76 -15.46
C ASN A 331 -9.22 -9.86 -13.99
N ILE A 332 -9.79 -8.78 -13.44
CA ILE A 332 -10.39 -8.77 -12.10
C ILE A 332 -11.58 -9.73 -12.05
N VAL A 333 -12.47 -9.69 -13.05
CA VAL A 333 -13.62 -10.60 -13.13
C VAL A 333 -13.19 -12.05 -13.24
N ILE A 334 -12.18 -12.36 -14.07
CA ILE A 334 -11.62 -13.72 -14.18
C ILE A 334 -11.09 -14.18 -12.81
N TYR A 335 -10.36 -13.31 -12.10
CA TYR A 335 -9.84 -13.60 -10.77
C TYR A 335 -10.97 -13.84 -9.75
N HIS A 336 -11.98 -12.96 -9.68
CA HIS A 336 -13.11 -13.11 -8.78
C HIS A 336 -13.95 -14.36 -9.08
N LEU A 337 -14.20 -14.65 -10.36
CA LEU A 337 -14.88 -15.87 -10.77
C LEU A 337 -14.09 -17.12 -10.33
N ALA A 338 -12.76 -17.11 -10.47
CA ALA A 338 -11.95 -18.20 -9.98
C ALA A 338 -12.03 -18.34 -8.45
N LEU A 339 -12.01 -17.24 -7.71
CA LEU A 339 -12.22 -17.27 -6.26
C LEU A 339 -13.58 -17.86 -5.89
N CYS A 340 -14.65 -17.57 -6.64
CA CYS A 340 -15.95 -18.22 -6.41
C CYS A 340 -15.86 -19.75 -6.63
N TYR A 341 -15.16 -20.22 -7.67
CA TYR A 341 -14.93 -21.66 -7.84
C TYR A 341 -14.11 -22.27 -6.69
N TYR A 342 -13.07 -21.58 -6.24
CA TYR A 342 -12.27 -21.99 -5.08
C TYR A 342 -13.14 -22.10 -3.82
N LYS A 343 -14.00 -21.12 -3.54
CA LYS A 343 -14.92 -21.15 -2.40
C LYS A 343 -15.95 -22.27 -2.49
N ASN A 344 -16.37 -22.63 -3.70
CA ASN A 344 -17.19 -23.80 -3.98
C ASN A 344 -16.40 -25.13 -4.05
N LYS A 345 -15.11 -25.14 -3.69
CA LYS A 345 -14.21 -26.30 -3.69
C LYS A 345 -13.98 -26.92 -5.07
N ILE A 346 -14.15 -26.15 -6.14
CA ILE A 346 -13.90 -26.55 -7.54
C ILE A 346 -12.50 -26.08 -7.95
N TYR A 347 -11.48 -26.66 -7.30
CA TYR A 347 -10.09 -26.17 -7.34
C TYR A 347 -9.44 -26.22 -8.73
N GLU A 348 -9.64 -27.29 -9.51
CA GLU A 348 -9.05 -27.41 -10.84
C GLU A 348 -9.56 -26.34 -11.80
N LYS A 349 -10.87 -26.07 -11.78
CA LYS A 349 -11.50 -25.03 -12.61
C LYS A 349 -11.03 -23.65 -12.17
N SER A 350 -10.93 -23.42 -10.86
CA SER A 350 -10.37 -22.19 -10.28
C SER A 350 -8.94 -21.94 -10.79
N LEU A 351 -8.04 -22.91 -10.61
CA LEU A 351 -6.64 -22.78 -11.00
C LEU A 351 -6.49 -22.53 -12.50
N LYS A 352 -7.17 -23.33 -13.33
CA LYS A 352 -7.14 -23.18 -14.78
C LYS A 352 -7.61 -21.79 -15.21
N LEU A 353 -8.63 -21.23 -14.55
CA LEU A 353 -9.17 -19.94 -14.89
C LEU A 353 -8.22 -18.79 -14.50
N ILE A 354 -7.63 -18.80 -13.31
CA ILE A 354 -6.65 -17.77 -12.90
C ILE A 354 -5.48 -17.72 -13.88
N LEU A 355 -5.00 -18.87 -14.33
CA LEU A 355 -3.89 -18.97 -15.28
C LEU A 355 -4.23 -18.48 -16.71
N THR A 356 -5.48 -18.07 -16.98
CA THR A 356 -5.85 -17.39 -18.23
C THR A 356 -5.64 -15.88 -18.20
N ILE A 357 -5.29 -15.31 -17.03
CA ILE A 357 -4.96 -13.90 -16.87
C ILE A 357 -3.60 -13.64 -17.56
N ASP A 358 -3.57 -12.65 -18.43
CA ASP A 358 -2.41 -12.24 -19.24
C ASP A 358 -1.48 -11.26 -18.50
N ASP A 359 -1.96 -10.60 -17.44
CA ASP A 359 -1.15 -9.73 -16.60
C ASP A 359 -0.32 -10.54 -15.58
N ILE A 360 0.96 -10.74 -15.89
CA ILE A 360 1.92 -11.46 -15.04
C ILE A 360 2.10 -10.75 -13.69
N ASN A 361 2.16 -9.41 -13.65
CA ASN A 361 2.37 -8.69 -12.40
C ASN A 361 1.15 -8.84 -11.48
N PHE A 362 -0.06 -8.79 -12.05
CA PHE A 362 -1.27 -9.09 -11.30
C PHE A 362 -1.23 -10.50 -10.67
N LEU A 363 -0.72 -11.51 -11.38
CA LEU A 363 -0.58 -12.87 -10.86
C LEU A 363 0.50 -13.00 -9.78
N LYS A 364 1.63 -12.28 -9.93
CA LYS A 364 2.69 -12.21 -8.90
C LYS A 364 2.15 -11.73 -7.56
N ASP A 365 1.28 -10.72 -7.58
CA ASP A 365 0.61 -10.18 -6.39
C ASP A 365 -0.43 -11.13 -5.78
N LYS A 366 -0.80 -12.20 -6.49
CA LYS A 366 -1.81 -13.20 -6.08
C LYS A 366 -1.22 -14.60 -5.92
N ILE A 367 0.11 -14.71 -5.81
CA ILE A 367 0.80 -16.00 -5.76
C ILE A 367 0.37 -16.87 -4.57
N LEU A 368 0.10 -16.26 -3.41
CA LEU A 368 -0.42 -16.98 -2.25
C LEU A 368 -1.80 -17.60 -2.50
N THR A 369 -2.65 -16.95 -3.30
CA THR A 369 -3.94 -17.52 -3.71
C THR A 369 -3.73 -18.77 -4.55
N LEU A 370 -2.77 -18.74 -5.50
CA LEU A 370 -2.41 -19.92 -6.30
C LEU A 370 -1.91 -21.06 -5.40
N CYS A 371 -1.01 -20.75 -4.45
CA CYS A 371 -0.53 -21.72 -3.47
C CYS A 371 -1.69 -22.41 -2.72
N LYS A 372 -2.63 -21.63 -2.17
CA LYS A 372 -3.80 -22.15 -1.44
C LYS A 372 -4.72 -23.01 -2.31
N ILE A 373 -5.01 -22.58 -3.54
CA ILE A 373 -5.84 -23.37 -4.47
C ILE A 373 -5.18 -24.72 -4.76
N ILE A 374 -3.86 -24.73 -4.97
CA ILE A 374 -3.11 -25.96 -5.27
C ILE A 374 -3.09 -26.90 -4.06
N THR A 375 -2.79 -26.40 -2.85
CA THR A 375 -2.70 -27.24 -1.65
C THR A 375 -4.05 -27.77 -1.19
N GLU A 376 -5.06 -26.90 -1.04
CA GLU A 376 -6.39 -27.31 -0.59
C GLU A 376 -7.08 -28.23 -1.61
N GLY A 377 -6.82 -28.00 -2.90
CA GLY A 377 -7.25 -28.88 -3.99
C GLY A 377 -6.44 -30.16 -4.13
N LYS A 378 -5.36 -30.35 -3.35
CA LYS A 378 -4.42 -31.48 -3.43
C LYS A 378 -3.83 -31.65 -4.84
N LEU A 379 -3.67 -30.55 -5.58
CA LEU A 379 -3.18 -30.49 -6.95
C LEU A 379 -1.64 -30.46 -7.01
N TRP A 380 -0.95 -31.29 -6.22
CA TRP A 380 0.51 -31.22 -5.99
C TRP A 380 1.36 -31.22 -7.27
N GLY A 381 0.87 -31.84 -8.34
CA GLY A 381 1.52 -31.83 -9.66
C GLY A 381 1.45 -30.50 -10.42
N GLN A 382 0.76 -29.48 -9.89
CA GLN A 382 0.56 -28.17 -10.52
C GLN A 382 1.45 -27.06 -9.96
N PHE A 383 2.31 -27.33 -8.97
CA PHE A 383 3.19 -26.30 -8.39
C PHE A 383 4.17 -25.67 -9.40
N TYR A 384 4.47 -26.34 -10.51
CA TYR A 384 5.30 -25.78 -11.58
C TYR A 384 4.74 -24.47 -12.17
N VAL A 385 3.43 -24.23 -12.05
CA VAL A 385 2.81 -22.99 -12.55
C VAL A 385 3.32 -21.75 -11.81
N LEU A 386 3.86 -21.90 -10.60
CA LEU A 386 4.42 -20.77 -9.84
C LEU A 386 5.78 -20.32 -10.38
N ASN A 387 6.47 -21.15 -11.17
CA ASN A 387 7.82 -20.87 -11.69
C ASN A 387 7.93 -19.48 -12.35
N ASP A 388 6.89 -19.08 -13.10
CA ASP A 388 6.88 -17.84 -13.89
C ASP A 388 6.51 -16.60 -13.06
N PHE A 389 6.04 -16.81 -11.83
CA PHE A 389 5.49 -15.77 -10.97
C PHE A 389 6.34 -15.51 -9.71
N ILE A 390 7.42 -16.25 -9.49
CA ILE A 390 8.30 -16.04 -8.34
C ILE A 390 9.29 -14.92 -8.62
N ASP A 391 9.38 -13.98 -7.69
CA ASP A 391 10.44 -12.99 -7.66
C ASP A 391 10.79 -12.56 -6.23
N LYS A 392 11.74 -11.62 -6.12
CA LYS A 392 12.24 -11.14 -4.83
C LYS A 392 11.17 -10.50 -3.92
N HIS A 393 10.04 -10.05 -4.47
CA HIS A 393 8.99 -9.37 -3.71
C HIS A 393 8.02 -10.36 -3.06
N ASN A 394 7.78 -11.51 -3.68
CA ASN A 394 6.86 -12.53 -3.17
C ASN A 394 7.55 -13.81 -2.65
N TYR A 395 8.88 -13.93 -2.78
CA TYR A 395 9.66 -15.07 -2.29
C TYR A 395 9.43 -15.36 -0.80
N GLU A 396 9.39 -14.32 0.03
CA GLU A 396 9.14 -14.39 1.48
C GLU A 396 7.78 -15.03 1.79
N ASP A 397 6.74 -14.65 1.06
CA ASP A 397 5.38 -15.11 1.28
C ASP A 397 5.26 -16.61 0.97
N ILE A 398 5.92 -17.06 -0.10
CA ILE A 398 5.92 -18.46 -0.51
C ILE A 398 6.75 -19.31 0.46
N LEU A 399 7.90 -18.79 0.92
CA LEU A 399 8.70 -19.40 1.97
C LEU A 399 7.88 -19.64 3.24
N LEU A 400 7.19 -18.59 3.71
CA LEU A 400 6.34 -18.65 4.88
C LEU A 400 5.22 -19.68 4.69
N PHE A 401 4.54 -19.66 3.54
CA PHE A 401 3.48 -20.59 3.21
C PHE A 401 3.95 -22.05 3.27
N PHE A 402 5.05 -22.41 2.61
CA PHE A 402 5.55 -23.80 2.66
C PHE A 402 6.07 -24.19 4.04
N HIS A 403 6.67 -23.25 4.77
CA HIS A 403 7.16 -23.53 6.11
C HIS A 403 6.01 -23.75 7.11
N GLN A 404 4.96 -22.93 7.08
CA GLN A 404 3.89 -22.93 8.07
C GLN A 404 2.67 -23.78 7.67
N ASP A 405 2.23 -23.69 6.42
CA ASP A 405 0.92 -24.18 6.00
C ASP A 405 0.95 -25.56 5.32
N VAL A 406 2.12 -26.04 4.86
CA VAL A 406 2.22 -27.30 4.10
C VAL A 406 2.95 -28.38 4.91
N LEU A 407 2.33 -29.52 5.20
CA LEU A 407 2.94 -30.56 6.02
C LEU A 407 4.09 -31.29 5.29
N PHE A 408 4.98 -31.93 6.05
CA PHE A 408 6.13 -32.68 5.48
C PHE A 408 5.70 -33.75 4.45
N ASP A 409 4.70 -34.55 4.79
CA ASP A 409 4.16 -35.60 3.90
C ASP A 409 3.50 -35.02 2.64
N GLU A 410 3.06 -33.77 2.69
CA GLU A 410 2.44 -33.07 1.57
C GLU A 410 3.48 -32.46 0.63
N ILE A 411 4.51 -31.83 1.19
CA ILE A 411 5.66 -31.33 0.42
C ILE A 411 6.28 -32.46 -0.40
N SER A 412 6.34 -33.67 0.18
CA SER A 412 6.89 -34.85 -0.49
C SER A 412 6.08 -35.33 -1.70
N LYS A 413 4.84 -34.84 -1.90
CA LYS A 413 4.00 -35.16 -3.08
C LYS A 413 4.25 -34.22 -4.25
N ILE A 414 5.02 -33.15 -4.06
CA ILE A 414 5.30 -32.17 -5.12
C ILE A 414 6.26 -32.80 -6.14
N ASN A 415 5.92 -32.67 -7.42
CA ASN A 415 6.79 -33.12 -8.50
C ASN A 415 7.89 -32.08 -8.77
N ILE A 416 9.03 -32.27 -8.09
CA ILE A 416 10.18 -31.35 -8.11
C ILE A 416 10.86 -31.30 -9.49
N ASP A 417 10.72 -32.32 -10.33
CA ASP A 417 11.37 -32.37 -11.65
C ASP A 417 10.78 -31.36 -12.65
N LYS A 418 9.55 -30.90 -12.41
CA LYS A 418 8.88 -29.89 -13.24
C LYS A 418 9.09 -28.45 -12.74
N ILE A 419 9.83 -28.26 -11.65
CA ILE A 419 9.97 -26.98 -10.97
C ILE A 419 11.34 -26.34 -11.30
N ASN A 420 11.36 -25.01 -11.46
CA ASN A 420 12.59 -24.26 -11.76
C ASN A 420 13.49 -24.10 -10.52
N ASN A 421 14.71 -23.56 -10.70
CA ASN A 421 15.72 -23.51 -9.64
C ASN A 421 15.25 -22.84 -8.35
N ASP A 422 14.58 -21.69 -8.42
CA ASP A 422 14.24 -20.91 -7.22
C ASP A 422 13.18 -21.58 -6.34
N LEU A 423 12.11 -22.08 -6.95
CA LEU A 423 11.08 -22.81 -6.22
C LEU A 423 11.56 -24.18 -5.78
N LYS A 424 12.37 -24.85 -6.62
CA LYS A 424 12.97 -26.15 -6.29
C LYS A 424 13.89 -26.04 -5.08
N GLN A 425 14.73 -25.02 -5.05
CA GLN A 425 15.63 -24.72 -3.95
C GLN A 425 14.86 -24.46 -2.66
N MET A 426 13.82 -23.64 -2.74
CA MET A 426 12.93 -23.35 -1.61
C MET A 426 12.30 -24.63 -1.04
N ILE A 427 11.66 -25.43 -1.90
CA ILE A 427 10.98 -26.66 -1.51
C ILE A 427 11.96 -27.67 -0.92
N ASN A 428 13.12 -27.87 -1.54
CA ASN A 428 14.15 -28.79 -1.04
C ASN A 428 14.67 -28.37 0.33
N THR A 429 14.94 -27.08 0.52
CA THR A 429 15.42 -26.53 1.79
C THR A 429 14.39 -26.75 2.90
N ILE A 430 13.12 -26.40 2.65
CA ILE A 430 12.05 -26.57 3.63
C ILE A 430 11.81 -28.05 3.93
N LYS A 431 11.80 -28.91 2.90
CA LYS A 431 11.67 -30.37 3.06
C LYS A 431 12.77 -30.92 3.97
N TYR A 432 14.02 -30.54 3.71
CA TYR A 432 15.17 -30.98 4.50
C TYR A 432 15.04 -30.54 5.97
N VAL A 433 14.67 -29.29 6.23
CA VAL A 433 14.50 -28.79 7.60
C VAL A 433 13.36 -29.51 8.31
N LYS A 434 12.23 -29.77 7.64
CA LYS A 434 11.10 -30.48 8.25
C LYS A 434 11.43 -31.93 8.59
N GLU A 435 12.32 -32.56 7.85
CA GLU A 435 12.80 -33.93 8.11
C GLU A 435 13.86 -33.98 9.21
N ASN A 436 14.81 -33.05 9.22
CA ASN A 436 16.03 -33.13 10.05
C ASN A 436 16.03 -32.14 11.24
N GLY A 437 15.06 -31.23 11.32
CA GLY A 437 14.95 -30.18 12.34
C GLY A 437 15.87 -28.97 12.13
N LYS A 438 16.96 -29.10 11.35
CA LYS A 438 17.89 -28.02 10.99
C LYS A 438 18.47 -28.22 9.59
N ILE A 439 19.09 -27.19 9.03
CA ILE A 439 19.85 -27.28 7.77
C ILE A 439 21.22 -27.95 7.97
N ASN A 440 21.90 -28.28 6.87
CA ASN A 440 23.31 -28.66 6.85
C ASN A 440 24.13 -27.60 6.10
N GLU A 441 25.44 -27.82 6.02
CA GLU A 441 26.38 -26.87 5.39
C GLU A 441 26.06 -26.59 3.90
N ASN A 442 25.61 -27.60 3.15
CA ASN A 442 25.20 -27.41 1.76
C ASN A 442 23.99 -26.45 1.66
N TYR A 443 22.95 -26.68 2.48
CA TYR A 443 21.77 -25.81 2.50
C TYR A 443 22.06 -24.42 3.07
N LEU A 444 23.04 -24.28 3.97
CA LEU A 444 23.52 -22.98 4.44
C LEU A 444 24.07 -22.13 3.28
N THR A 445 24.97 -22.70 2.47
CA THR A 445 25.54 -22.02 1.30
C THR A 445 24.46 -21.62 0.31
N ILE A 446 23.57 -22.57 -0.01
CA ILE A 446 22.40 -22.38 -0.88
C ILE A 446 21.53 -21.21 -0.39
N ILE A 447 21.24 -21.13 0.91
CA ILE A 447 20.44 -20.03 1.48
C ILE A 447 21.15 -18.69 1.33
N LYS A 448 22.45 -18.62 1.68
CA LYS A 448 23.25 -17.38 1.58
C LYS A 448 23.30 -16.87 0.14
N GLU A 449 23.50 -17.74 -0.85
CA GLU A 449 23.48 -17.36 -2.27
C GLU A 449 22.16 -16.69 -2.69
N VAL A 450 21.02 -17.19 -2.20
CA VAL A 450 19.70 -16.61 -2.50
C VAL A 450 19.54 -15.24 -1.84
N ILE A 451 19.98 -15.10 -0.60
CA ILE A 451 19.93 -13.85 0.15
C ILE A 451 20.85 -12.81 -0.50
N ASP A 452 22.05 -13.19 -0.93
CA ASP A 452 23.03 -12.33 -1.59
C ASP A 452 22.56 -11.87 -2.97
N ARG A 453 22.00 -12.79 -3.76
CA ARG A 453 21.46 -12.49 -5.09
C ARG A 453 20.31 -11.50 -5.04
N ASN A 454 19.43 -11.64 -4.05
CA ASN A 454 18.25 -10.79 -3.89
C ASN A 454 18.50 -9.54 -3.04
N LYS A 455 19.59 -9.52 -2.26
CA LYS A 455 19.88 -8.50 -1.23
C LYS A 455 18.78 -8.39 -0.17
N ILE A 456 18.13 -9.51 0.16
CA ILE A 456 17.03 -9.58 1.12
C ILE A 456 17.26 -10.76 2.09
N PRO A 457 17.40 -10.52 3.40
CA PRO A 457 17.47 -11.57 4.41
C PRO A 457 16.05 -12.06 4.72
N TYR A 458 15.57 -13.04 3.96
CA TYR A 458 14.23 -13.62 4.13
C TYR A 458 14.06 -14.23 5.54
N THR A 459 12.92 -13.96 6.18
CA THR A 459 12.70 -14.23 7.63
C THR A 459 12.93 -15.70 7.97
N ILE A 460 12.36 -16.62 7.17
CA ILE A 460 12.48 -18.06 7.39
C ILE A 460 13.91 -18.56 7.16
N TYR A 461 14.63 -17.98 6.21
CA TYR A 461 16.02 -18.33 5.98
C TYR A 461 16.94 -17.81 7.09
N VAL A 462 16.69 -16.61 7.62
CA VAL A 462 17.36 -16.12 8.84
C VAL A 462 17.13 -17.10 10.00
N TYR A 463 15.90 -17.58 10.17
CA TYR A 463 15.58 -18.60 11.17
C TYR A 463 16.39 -19.89 10.97
N TYR A 464 16.46 -20.42 9.75
CA TYR A 464 17.23 -21.63 9.45
C TYR A 464 18.73 -21.48 9.66
N VAL A 465 19.30 -20.36 9.19
CA VAL A 465 20.73 -20.06 9.32
C VAL A 465 21.12 -19.93 10.79
N LEU A 466 20.37 -19.16 11.57
CA LEU A 466 20.70 -18.98 12.98
C LEU A 466 20.44 -20.22 13.84
N LYS A 467 19.47 -21.07 13.48
CA LYS A 467 19.27 -22.37 14.15
C LYS A 467 20.34 -23.40 13.80
N TYR A 468 21.03 -23.23 12.67
CA TYR A 468 22.18 -24.05 12.31
C TYR A 468 23.38 -23.70 13.18
N ASP A 469 23.73 -22.42 13.26
CA ASP A 469 24.81 -21.88 14.09
C ASP A 469 24.52 -20.40 14.42
N ILE A 470 24.52 -20.04 15.69
CA ILE A 470 24.28 -18.66 16.14
C ILE A 470 25.39 -17.70 15.71
N ASN A 471 26.59 -18.21 15.44
CA ASN A 471 27.73 -17.42 14.98
C ASN A 471 27.54 -16.89 13.56
N GLU A 472 26.62 -17.48 12.79
CA GLU A 472 26.17 -16.97 11.49
C GLU A 472 25.38 -15.66 11.59
N PHE A 473 25.15 -15.15 12.80
CA PHE A 473 24.69 -13.77 13.01
C PHE A 473 25.55 -12.75 12.24
N GLU A 474 26.87 -12.96 12.17
CA GLU A 474 27.79 -12.01 11.53
C GLU A 474 27.47 -11.76 10.06
N TYR A 475 27.03 -12.81 9.34
CA TYR A 475 26.61 -12.71 7.95
C TYR A 475 25.48 -11.70 7.75
N PHE A 476 24.65 -11.48 8.76
CA PHE A 476 23.48 -10.62 8.65
C PHE A 476 23.72 -9.15 8.98
N ILE A 477 24.86 -8.80 9.59
CA ILE A 477 25.16 -7.44 10.09
C ILE A 477 25.04 -6.38 8.97
N ASP A 478 25.48 -6.73 7.76
CA ASP A 478 25.49 -5.85 6.60
C ASP A 478 24.08 -5.44 6.11
N TYR A 479 23.03 -6.12 6.57
CA TYR A 479 21.64 -5.79 6.23
C TYR A 479 21.02 -4.72 7.13
N GLY A 480 21.74 -4.27 8.16
CA GLY A 480 21.35 -3.18 9.04
C GLY A 480 20.62 -3.62 10.31
N LYS A 481 20.98 -2.99 11.43
CA LYS A 481 20.47 -3.26 12.79
C LYS A 481 18.93 -3.34 12.85
N ASP A 482 18.24 -2.30 12.39
CA ASP A 482 16.79 -2.18 12.55
C ASP A 482 16.04 -3.30 11.79
N LYS A 483 16.56 -3.68 10.62
CA LYS A 483 16.00 -4.78 9.82
C LYS A 483 16.13 -6.12 10.53
N LEU A 484 17.30 -6.41 11.10
CA LEU A 484 17.52 -7.64 11.88
C LEU A 484 16.66 -7.67 13.14
N GLN A 485 16.58 -6.56 13.87
CA GLN A 485 15.74 -6.45 15.04
C GLN A 485 14.27 -6.73 14.71
N SER A 486 13.75 -6.17 13.62
CA SER A 486 12.40 -6.44 13.14
C SER A 486 12.20 -7.91 12.77
N ILE A 487 13.15 -8.52 12.06
CA ILE A 487 13.09 -9.94 11.67
C ILE A 487 13.10 -10.83 12.92
N PHE A 488 13.99 -10.56 13.86
CA PHE A 488 14.13 -11.38 15.07
C PHE A 488 12.91 -11.25 15.98
N ALA A 489 12.37 -10.03 16.14
CA ALA A 489 11.15 -9.81 16.90
C ALA A 489 9.97 -10.58 16.25
N LYS A 490 9.84 -10.53 14.92
CA LYS A 490 8.84 -11.29 14.16
C LYS A 490 9.03 -12.79 14.36
N LEU A 491 10.26 -13.30 14.27
CA LEU A 491 10.57 -14.71 14.46
C LEU A 491 10.29 -15.18 15.89
N SER A 492 10.74 -14.45 16.92
CA SER A 492 10.50 -14.80 18.32
C SER A 492 9.01 -14.69 18.69
N PHE A 493 8.27 -13.79 18.04
CA PHE A 493 6.81 -13.73 18.19
C PHE A 493 6.14 -14.94 17.52
N THR A 494 6.59 -15.33 16.33
CA THR A 494 5.96 -16.39 15.52
C THR A 494 6.32 -17.79 16.03
N PHE A 495 7.60 -18.03 16.29
CA PHE A 495 8.20 -19.32 16.67
C PHE A 495 8.73 -19.25 18.10
N TYR A 496 7.98 -19.84 19.05
CA TYR A 496 8.30 -19.76 20.47
C TYR A 496 9.69 -20.35 20.78
N ASP A 497 10.05 -21.45 20.14
CA ASP A 497 11.34 -22.13 20.28
C ASP A 497 12.52 -21.30 19.72
N PHE A 498 12.27 -20.31 18.87
CA PHE A 498 13.31 -19.42 18.36
C PHE A 498 13.75 -18.40 19.40
N GLY A 499 12.80 -17.81 20.13
CA GLY A 499 13.13 -16.87 21.21
C GLY A 499 13.96 -17.54 22.31
N ASP A 500 13.55 -18.73 22.74
CA ASP A 500 14.30 -19.53 23.71
C ASP A 500 15.68 -19.94 23.18
N TYR A 501 15.77 -20.30 21.89
CA TYR A 501 17.05 -20.62 21.24
C TYR A 501 18.01 -19.42 21.24
N LEU A 502 17.53 -18.24 20.82
CA LEU A 502 18.35 -17.02 20.81
C LEU A 502 18.81 -16.67 22.23
N GLN A 503 17.95 -16.81 23.23
CA GLN A 503 18.31 -16.56 24.62
C GLN A 503 19.38 -17.54 25.13
N LYS A 504 19.24 -18.83 24.83
CA LYS A 504 20.17 -19.88 25.29
C LYS A 504 21.55 -19.76 24.67
N ASN A 505 21.63 -19.48 23.37
CA ASN A 505 22.91 -19.48 22.64
C ASN A 505 23.59 -18.11 22.62
N MET A 506 22.99 -17.09 23.23
CA MET A 506 23.62 -15.77 23.41
C MET A 506 24.95 -15.83 24.19
N ASN A 507 25.13 -16.86 25.01
CA ASN A 507 26.34 -17.07 25.80
C ASN A 507 27.53 -17.53 24.95
N GLU A 508 27.31 -17.98 23.71
CA GLU A 508 28.42 -18.29 22.79
C GLU A 508 29.25 -17.05 22.42
N PHE A 509 28.66 -15.86 22.54
CA PHE A 509 29.37 -14.59 22.42
C PHE A 509 30.16 -14.30 23.72
N LYS A 510 31.18 -15.12 24.03
CA LYS A 510 31.84 -15.16 25.34
C LYS A 510 32.47 -13.83 25.76
N GLU A 511 33.24 -13.20 24.87
CA GLU A 511 33.97 -11.98 25.21
C GLU A 511 33.04 -10.78 25.48
N TYR A 512 33.28 -10.07 26.58
CA TYR A 512 32.58 -8.82 26.92
C TYR A 512 33.21 -7.63 26.18
N ASN A 513 33.19 -7.68 24.85
CA ASN A 513 33.67 -6.62 23.97
C ASN A 513 32.50 -5.89 23.28
N ILE A 514 32.77 -4.72 22.68
CA ILE A 514 31.76 -3.86 22.04
C ILE A 514 30.97 -4.63 20.98
N PHE A 515 31.64 -5.43 20.14
CA PHE A 515 30.99 -6.15 19.04
C PHE A 515 29.98 -7.18 19.56
N ASN A 516 30.39 -8.03 20.50
CA ASN A 516 29.52 -9.03 21.10
C ASN A 516 28.38 -8.40 21.89
N ILE A 517 28.63 -7.28 22.58
CA ILE A 517 27.59 -6.52 23.28
C ILE A 517 26.52 -6.01 22.31
N VAL A 518 26.92 -5.51 21.13
CA VAL A 518 25.97 -5.10 20.09
C VAL A 518 25.12 -6.29 19.62
N LYS A 519 25.73 -7.44 19.34
CA LYS A 519 24.99 -8.68 18.96
C LYS A 519 23.98 -9.08 20.03
N LYS A 520 24.43 -9.17 21.29
CA LYS A 520 23.58 -9.50 22.44
C LYS A 520 22.43 -8.50 22.58
N ASN A 521 22.69 -7.20 22.45
CA ASN A 521 21.68 -6.16 22.54
C ASN A 521 20.64 -6.24 21.43
N ILE A 522 21.04 -6.49 20.18
CA ILE A 522 20.10 -6.70 19.06
C ILE A 522 19.12 -7.83 19.40
N ILE A 523 19.63 -8.95 19.90
CA ILE A 523 18.80 -10.09 20.30
C ILE A 523 17.90 -9.73 21.48
N ARG A 524 18.43 -9.12 22.56
CA ARG A 524 17.62 -8.78 23.74
C ARG A 524 16.49 -7.82 23.40
N GLU A 525 16.76 -6.82 22.59
CA GLU A 525 15.76 -5.84 22.15
C GLU A 525 14.65 -6.53 21.34
N ALA A 526 15.02 -7.40 20.39
CA ALA A 526 14.06 -8.21 19.65
C ALA A 526 13.21 -9.11 20.55
N LEU A 527 13.84 -9.75 21.53
CA LEU A 527 13.19 -10.62 22.52
C LEU A 527 12.22 -9.84 23.42
N LEU A 528 12.59 -8.63 23.87
CA LEU A 528 11.70 -7.72 24.61
C LEU A 528 10.49 -7.35 23.75
N ASN A 529 10.72 -6.93 22.51
CA ASN A 529 9.66 -6.54 21.56
C ASN A 529 8.71 -7.68 21.20
N SER A 530 9.16 -8.95 21.27
CA SER A 530 8.31 -10.11 21.00
C SER A 530 7.17 -10.30 22.01
N ARG A 531 7.31 -9.79 23.25
CA ARG A 531 6.35 -9.94 24.36
C ARG A 531 5.88 -11.39 24.64
N LYS A 532 6.62 -12.42 24.23
CA LYS A 532 6.31 -13.84 24.53
C LYS A 532 7.12 -14.45 25.67
N ILE A 533 8.11 -13.73 26.19
CA ILE A 533 8.94 -14.19 27.31
C ILE A 533 8.13 -14.16 28.63
N PRO A 534 8.28 -15.12 29.55
CA PRO A 534 7.69 -15.05 30.89
C PRO A 534 8.02 -13.76 31.65
N LEU A 535 7.07 -13.23 32.42
CA LEU A 535 7.19 -11.92 33.10
C LEU A 535 8.43 -11.81 33.99
N ASN A 536 8.75 -12.87 34.73
CA ASN A 536 9.95 -12.94 35.59
C ASN A 536 11.27 -12.88 34.79
N LYS A 537 11.32 -13.48 33.59
CA LYS A 537 12.49 -13.45 32.72
C LYS A 537 12.64 -12.10 31.98
N ARG A 538 11.53 -11.41 31.71
CA ARG A 538 11.54 -10.09 31.06
C ARG A 538 12.33 -9.06 31.85
N LYS A 539 12.20 -9.05 33.18
CA LYS A 539 12.92 -8.13 34.06
C LYS A 539 14.43 -8.28 33.90
N ILE A 540 14.92 -9.50 34.06
CA ILE A 540 16.35 -9.81 33.97
C ILE A 540 16.85 -9.45 32.56
N LEU A 541 16.09 -9.81 31.53
CA LEU A 541 16.43 -9.48 30.15
C LEU A 541 16.51 -7.96 29.92
N PHE A 542 15.55 -7.20 30.46
CA PHE A 542 15.50 -5.75 30.36
C PHE A 542 16.67 -5.10 31.09
N LEU A 543 16.93 -5.48 32.34
CA LEU A 543 18.09 -4.97 33.11
C LEU A 543 19.42 -5.29 32.42
N ASN A 544 19.57 -6.50 31.89
CA ASN A 544 20.76 -6.88 31.12
C ASN A 544 20.90 -6.08 29.82
N PHE A 545 19.79 -5.75 29.17
CA PHE A 545 19.77 -4.84 28.02
C PHE A 545 20.19 -3.42 28.41
N ILE A 546 19.69 -2.87 29.52
CA ILE A 546 20.09 -1.55 30.02
C ILE A 546 21.58 -1.50 30.34
N ALA A 547 22.11 -2.49 31.05
CA ALA A 547 23.52 -2.56 31.43
C ALA A 547 24.44 -2.58 30.19
N ASP A 548 24.15 -3.49 29.25
CA ASP A 548 24.96 -3.67 28.05
C ASP A 548 24.82 -2.45 27.09
N LYS A 549 23.66 -1.78 27.03
CA LYS A 549 23.49 -0.53 26.28
C LYS A 549 24.24 0.63 26.93
N TYR A 550 24.22 0.74 28.25
CA TYR A 550 24.97 1.78 28.96
C TYR A 550 26.48 1.61 28.76
N PHE A 551 26.99 0.37 28.86
CA PHE A 551 28.38 0.05 28.51
C PHE A 551 28.74 0.50 27.09
N PHE A 552 27.88 0.20 26.12
CA PHE A 552 28.08 0.61 24.73
C PHE A 552 28.12 2.14 24.58
N VAL A 553 27.20 2.87 25.21
CA VAL A 553 27.18 4.35 25.17
C VAL A 553 28.48 4.92 25.74
N LEU A 554 28.94 4.41 26.88
CA LEU A 554 30.20 4.85 27.49
C LEU A 554 31.41 4.59 26.60
N LYS A 555 31.49 3.41 25.98
CA LYS A 555 32.64 3.05 25.12
C LYS A 555 32.68 3.77 23.79
N THR A 556 31.53 4.24 23.30
CA THR A 556 31.42 4.87 21.98
C THR A 556 31.32 6.39 22.05
N ARG A 557 31.14 6.95 23.25
CA ARG A 557 30.93 8.38 23.45
C ARG A 557 31.81 8.94 24.55
N ASN A 558 32.19 10.20 24.43
CA ASN A 558 32.86 10.91 25.52
C ASN A 558 31.82 11.44 26.50
N MET A 559 31.80 10.89 27.72
CA MET A 559 30.81 11.25 28.72
C MET A 559 30.99 12.62 29.34
N ASP A 560 32.21 13.11 29.46
CA ASP A 560 32.47 14.46 29.98
C ASP A 560 31.76 15.51 29.12
N ILE A 561 31.64 15.25 27.82
CA ILE A 561 30.92 16.12 26.87
C ILE A 561 29.40 15.89 26.95
N ILE A 562 28.95 14.66 27.17
CA ILE A 562 27.53 14.27 27.12
C ILE A 562 26.76 14.66 28.38
N TYR A 563 27.37 14.64 29.57
CA TYR A 563 26.64 15.01 30.80
C TYR A 563 26.10 16.44 30.74
N GLU A 564 26.83 17.35 30.08
CA GLU A 564 26.38 18.72 29.84
C GLU A 564 25.49 18.85 28.60
N ASN A 565 25.43 17.83 27.74
CA ASN A 565 24.77 17.85 26.43
C ASN A 565 23.93 16.60 26.15
N LEU A 566 23.11 16.15 27.12
CA LEU A 566 22.24 14.96 26.96
C LEU A 566 21.31 15.03 25.74
N TRP A 567 21.02 16.24 25.23
CA TRP A 567 20.23 16.48 24.02
C TRP A 567 20.92 15.99 22.74
N MET A 568 22.23 15.73 22.76
CA MET A 568 22.98 15.16 21.63
C MET A 568 22.81 13.64 21.49
N LEU A 569 22.33 12.98 22.55
CA LEU A 569 22.00 11.56 22.52
C LEU A 569 20.66 11.34 21.79
N SER A 570 20.53 10.18 21.14
CA SER A 570 19.21 9.70 20.71
C SER A 570 18.27 9.55 21.92
N SER A 571 16.95 9.54 21.66
CA SER A 571 15.96 9.35 22.73
C SER A 571 16.18 8.06 23.51
N GLU A 572 16.54 6.98 22.81
CA GLU A 572 16.88 5.69 23.41
C GLU A 572 18.13 5.81 24.30
N GLU A 573 19.26 6.32 23.79
CA GLU A 573 20.51 6.46 24.57
C GLU A 573 20.30 7.35 25.81
N ARG A 574 19.56 8.45 25.65
CA ARG A 574 19.21 9.33 26.77
C ARG A 574 18.41 8.59 27.84
N PHE A 575 17.40 7.84 27.43
CA PHE A 575 16.63 6.99 28.33
C PHE A 575 17.51 5.97 29.07
N ILE A 576 18.46 5.32 28.39
CA ILE A 576 19.41 4.38 29.01
C ILE A 576 20.24 5.07 30.09
N VAL A 577 20.78 6.27 29.81
CA VAL A 577 21.62 7.03 30.77
C VAL A 577 20.81 7.47 31.98
N GLU A 578 19.63 8.05 31.77
CA GLU A 578 18.75 8.53 32.86
C GLU A 578 18.22 7.37 33.73
N LEU A 579 17.86 6.24 33.12
CA LEU A 579 17.42 5.04 33.84
C LEU A 579 18.56 4.43 34.65
N LYS A 580 19.76 4.31 34.07
CA LYS A 580 20.92 3.83 34.81
C LYS A 580 21.24 4.73 35.99
N GLU A 581 21.27 6.06 35.81
CA GLU A 581 21.53 6.99 36.90
C GLU A 581 20.52 6.80 38.04
N THR A 582 19.24 6.66 37.70
CA THR A 582 18.20 6.39 38.68
C THR A 582 18.43 5.07 39.43
N LEU A 583 18.78 3.99 38.72
CA LEU A 583 19.06 2.67 39.32
C LEU A 583 20.23 2.71 40.31
N SER A 584 21.22 3.60 40.13
CA SER A 584 22.34 3.76 41.09
C SER A 584 21.89 4.17 42.50
N TYR A 585 20.72 4.81 42.63
CA TYR A 585 20.16 5.19 43.92
C TYR A 585 19.39 4.06 44.60
N LYS A 586 19.06 2.97 43.91
CA LYS A 586 18.15 1.91 44.41
C LYS A 586 18.51 1.42 45.81
N TYR A 587 19.80 1.11 46.03
CA TYR A 587 20.30 0.59 47.29
C TYR A 587 20.97 1.66 48.17
N LYS A 588 20.99 2.93 47.75
CA LYS A 588 21.68 4.04 48.44
C LYS A 588 20.71 5.10 48.98
N ASP A 589 19.74 5.51 48.17
CA ASP A 589 18.71 6.49 48.48
C ASP A 589 17.39 6.09 47.81
N THR A 590 16.58 5.32 48.55
CA THR A 590 15.31 4.79 48.05
C THR A 590 14.33 5.90 47.66
N LEU A 591 14.36 7.07 48.33
CA LEU A 591 13.48 8.18 48.00
C LEU A 591 13.86 8.81 46.66
N LYS A 592 15.16 9.03 46.43
CA LYS A 592 15.67 9.54 45.16
C LYS A 592 15.44 8.54 44.02
N TYR A 593 15.58 7.25 44.28
CA TYR A 593 15.22 6.18 43.34
C TYR A 593 13.75 6.24 42.92
N ILE A 594 12.82 6.20 43.89
CA ILE A 594 11.37 6.22 43.60
C ILE A 594 10.97 7.49 42.83
N LYS A 595 11.56 8.65 43.18
CA LYS A 595 11.31 9.90 42.45
C LYS A 595 11.81 9.82 41.01
N GLY A 596 13.07 9.41 40.80
CA GLY A 596 13.65 9.28 39.47
C GLY A 596 12.88 8.29 38.58
N MET A 597 12.42 7.16 39.14
CA MET A 597 11.64 6.18 38.40
C MET A 597 10.30 6.74 37.90
N LYS A 598 9.67 7.64 38.67
CA LYS A 598 8.45 8.36 38.23
C LYS A 598 8.74 9.35 37.11
N ASP A 599 9.88 10.03 37.16
CA ASP A 599 10.29 10.99 36.14
C ASP A 599 10.59 10.29 34.79
N ILE A 600 11.20 9.10 34.83
CA ILE A 600 11.52 8.28 33.65
C ILE A 600 10.28 7.82 32.88
N LEU A 601 9.12 7.62 33.54
CA LEU A 601 7.88 7.21 32.88
C LEU A 601 7.41 8.20 31.79
N ASN A 602 7.93 9.42 31.79
CA ASN A 602 7.59 10.46 30.82
C ASN A 602 8.56 10.57 29.63
N VAL A 603 9.67 9.80 29.62
CA VAL A 603 10.79 10.00 28.68
C VAL A 603 10.69 9.12 27.43
N GLU A 604 10.47 7.81 27.58
CA GLU A 604 10.44 6.87 26.45
C GLU A 604 9.27 5.89 26.60
N LYS A 605 8.33 5.93 25.67
CA LYS A 605 7.07 5.14 25.75
C LYS A 605 7.30 3.66 25.48
N THR A 606 8.34 3.32 24.73
CA THR A 606 8.61 1.95 24.27
C THR A 606 8.84 0.98 25.44
N TYR A 607 9.49 1.43 26.53
CA TYR A 607 9.87 0.58 27.65
C TYR A 607 9.07 0.81 28.95
N ILE A 608 8.00 1.62 28.91
CA ILE A 608 7.21 1.99 30.10
C ILE A 608 6.72 0.77 30.89
N ASP A 609 6.28 -0.29 30.20
CA ASP A 609 5.76 -1.49 30.87
C ASP A 609 6.84 -2.19 31.70
N TYR A 610 8.12 -2.13 31.27
CA TYR A 610 9.24 -2.68 32.02
C TYR A 610 9.64 -1.78 33.19
N VAL A 611 9.59 -0.45 33.03
CA VAL A 611 9.85 0.50 34.12
C VAL A 611 8.81 0.34 35.23
N LYS A 612 7.52 0.19 34.88
CA LYS A 612 6.46 -0.10 35.86
C LYS A 612 6.69 -1.39 36.63
N LEU A 613 7.13 -2.44 35.94
CA LEU A 613 7.45 -3.72 36.56
C LEU A 613 8.57 -3.58 37.60
N LEU A 614 9.58 -2.73 37.36
CA LEU A 614 10.64 -2.47 38.34
C LEU A 614 10.10 -1.75 39.60
N ILE A 615 9.16 -0.81 39.43
CA ILE A 615 8.56 -0.04 40.54
C ILE A 615 7.72 -0.94 41.45
N GLU A 616 6.83 -1.77 40.89
CA GLU A 616 5.89 -2.61 41.65
C GLU A 616 6.56 -3.63 42.59
N GLU A 617 7.75 -4.10 42.22
CA GLU A 617 8.51 -5.07 43.01
C GLU A 617 9.32 -4.39 44.12
N ASP A 618 9.86 -3.19 43.84
CA ASP A 618 10.69 -2.46 44.78
C ASP A 618 9.88 -1.80 45.91
N GLU A 619 8.60 -1.48 45.68
CA GLU A 619 7.67 -1.04 46.74
C GLU A 619 7.45 -2.12 47.84
N LYS A 620 7.79 -3.39 47.56
CA LYS A 620 7.70 -4.50 48.53
C LYS A 620 8.97 -4.70 49.36
N MET A 621 10.10 -4.07 49.02
CA MET A 621 11.35 -4.20 49.76
C MET A 621 11.51 -3.10 50.83
N SER A 622 11.34 -3.45 52.11
CA SER A 622 11.64 -2.54 53.23
C SER A 622 13.04 -2.74 53.81
N ARG A 623 13.82 -1.65 53.77
CA ARG A 623 15.01 -1.25 54.56
C ARG A 623 15.70 -2.29 55.46
N ASN A 624 16.95 -2.61 55.13
CA ASN A 624 18.01 -2.95 56.09
C ASN A 624 19.13 -1.90 55.98
N SER A 625 18.98 -0.76 56.65
CA SER A 625 19.98 0.32 56.67
C SER A 625 21.05 0.15 57.75
N GLU A 626 20.82 -0.70 58.76
CA GLU A 626 21.72 -0.84 59.91
C GLU A 626 22.98 -1.68 59.62
N MET A 627 22.94 -2.58 58.64
CA MET A 627 24.06 -3.49 58.33
C MET A 627 25.21 -2.84 57.53
N LYS A 628 24.96 -1.73 56.80
CA LYS A 628 25.98 -1.10 55.93
C LYS A 628 27.18 -0.53 56.69
N VAL A 629 27.03 -0.23 57.99
CA VAL A 629 28.09 0.32 58.85
C VAL A 629 29.29 -0.63 58.98
N PHE A 630 29.08 -1.94 58.81
CA PHE A 630 30.12 -2.96 58.99
C PHE A 630 30.89 -3.31 57.70
N ILE A 631 30.41 -2.87 56.54
CA ILE A 631 30.95 -3.23 55.23
C ILE A 631 32.43 -2.85 55.07
N PRO A 632 32.92 -1.66 55.47
CA PRO A 632 34.34 -1.32 55.29
C PRO A 632 35.29 -2.26 56.01
N ARG A 633 34.92 -2.73 57.21
CA ARG A 633 35.71 -3.73 57.96
C ARG A 633 35.66 -5.08 57.28
N LEU A 634 34.48 -5.49 56.79
CA LEU A 634 34.29 -6.73 56.05
C LEU A 634 35.16 -6.77 54.78
N VAL A 635 35.17 -5.69 54.00
CA VAL A 635 35.99 -5.52 52.78
C VAL A 635 37.48 -5.69 53.10
N GLN A 636 37.96 -5.09 54.19
CA GLN A 636 39.35 -5.22 54.63
C GLN A 636 39.70 -6.68 54.98
N SER A 637 38.83 -7.37 55.73
CA SER A 637 39.04 -8.79 56.05
C SER A 637 39.01 -9.69 54.82
N ILE A 638 38.13 -9.41 53.85
CA ILE A 638 38.09 -10.15 52.58
C ILE A 638 39.38 -9.93 51.79
N GLN A 639 39.89 -8.71 51.72
CA GLN A 639 41.15 -8.41 51.04
C GLN A 639 42.34 -9.14 51.68
N GLU A 640 42.38 -9.26 53.01
CA GLU A 640 43.39 -10.08 53.71
C GLU A 640 43.29 -11.56 53.33
N LEU A 641 42.09 -12.11 53.20
CA LEU A 641 41.87 -13.49 52.74
C LEU A 641 42.33 -13.69 51.29
N ILE A 642 42.04 -12.73 50.40
CA ILE A 642 42.51 -12.76 49.01
C ILE A 642 44.04 -12.71 48.96
N ASN A 643 44.67 -11.82 49.74
CA ASN A 643 46.13 -11.69 49.82
C ASN A 643 46.81 -12.95 50.40
N THR A 644 46.08 -13.76 51.16
CA THR A 644 46.56 -15.04 51.72
C THR A 644 46.09 -16.25 50.90
N GLU A 645 45.63 -16.03 49.65
CA GLU A 645 45.20 -17.04 48.69
C GLU A 645 43.99 -17.89 49.13
N LYS A 646 43.22 -17.42 50.12
CA LYS A 646 42.01 -18.08 50.62
C LYS A 646 40.76 -17.67 49.84
N TYR A 647 40.80 -17.88 48.52
CA TYR A 647 39.80 -17.32 47.60
C TYR A 647 38.37 -17.83 47.83
N GLN A 648 38.18 -19.12 48.16
CA GLN A 648 36.84 -19.66 48.40
C GLN A 648 36.24 -19.13 49.71
N GLU A 649 37.05 -18.97 50.77
CA GLU A 649 36.61 -18.35 52.03
C GLU A 649 36.22 -16.90 51.79
N ALA A 650 37.02 -16.15 51.04
CA ALA A 650 36.72 -14.78 50.62
C ALA A 650 35.39 -14.70 49.83
N TYR A 651 35.18 -15.60 48.87
CA TYR A 651 33.94 -15.67 48.08
C TYR A 651 32.70 -15.93 48.94
N ASN A 652 32.78 -16.90 49.87
CA ASN A 652 31.65 -17.24 50.75
C ASN A 652 31.26 -16.06 51.66
N ILE A 653 32.24 -15.33 52.19
CA ILE A 653 32.00 -14.14 53.02
C ILE A 653 31.38 -13.00 52.20
N ILE A 654 31.79 -12.84 50.94
CA ILE A 654 31.17 -11.87 50.03
C ILE A 654 29.69 -12.22 49.79
N GLU A 655 29.37 -13.48 49.49
CA GLU A 655 27.98 -13.92 49.27
C GLU A 655 27.12 -13.70 50.53
N GLU A 656 27.65 -14.02 51.71
CA GLU A 656 26.96 -13.77 52.98
C GLU A 656 26.72 -12.27 53.19
N GLY A 657 27.73 -11.43 52.96
CA GLY A 657 27.61 -9.98 53.05
C GLY A 657 26.55 -9.42 52.09
N LEU A 658 26.57 -9.85 50.82
CA LEU A 658 25.60 -9.42 49.81
C LEU A 658 24.17 -9.90 50.11
N SER A 659 24.00 -11.07 50.72
CA SER A 659 22.67 -11.56 51.15
C SER A 659 22.00 -10.64 52.18
N LEU A 660 22.79 -9.89 52.95
CA LEU A 660 22.31 -8.99 54.00
C LEU A 660 21.99 -7.57 53.48
N VAL A 661 22.77 -7.07 52.53
CA VAL A 661 22.64 -5.68 52.02
C VAL A 661 22.05 -5.57 50.61
N ASN A 662 21.82 -6.70 49.94
CA ASN A 662 21.41 -6.88 48.53
C ASN A 662 22.43 -6.40 47.50
N PHE A 663 23.08 -5.26 47.73
CA PHE A 663 24.11 -4.72 46.85
C PHE A 663 25.07 -3.79 47.62
N ASP A 664 26.36 -4.01 47.40
CA ASP A 664 27.43 -3.08 47.76
C ASP A 664 28.52 -3.09 46.67
N CYS A 665 28.96 -1.91 46.24
CA CYS A 665 29.85 -1.79 45.09
C CYS A 665 31.24 -2.39 45.35
N ASP A 666 31.77 -2.30 46.58
CA ASP A 666 33.09 -2.84 46.90
C ASP A 666 33.07 -4.37 46.97
N LEU A 667 32.04 -4.93 47.62
CA LEU A 667 31.82 -6.38 47.66
C LEU A 667 31.62 -6.96 46.26
N MET A 668 30.84 -6.29 45.40
CA MET A 668 30.61 -6.73 44.04
C MET A 668 31.88 -6.67 43.17
N MET A 669 32.72 -5.64 43.33
CA MET A 669 34.01 -5.58 42.64
C MET A 669 34.94 -6.72 43.05
N LEU A 670 34.98 -7.07 44.34
CA LEU A 670 35.75 -8.22 44.82
C LEU A 670 35.18 -9.54 44.28
N LYS A 671 33.85 -9.69 44.26
CA LYS A 671 33.16 -10.84 43.67
C LYS A 671 33.52 -11.01 42.20
N TYR A 672 33.44 -9.94 41.41
CA TYR A 672 33.79 -9.94 39.99
C TYR A 672 35.22 -10.44 39.76
N ASN A 673 36.20 -9.88 40.47
CA ASN A 673 37.61 -10.28 40.33
C ASN A 673 37.84 -11.75 40.71
N LEU A 674 37.18 -12.25 41.75
CA LEU A 674 37.24 -13.66 42.13
C LEU A 674 36.62 -14.57 41.08
N LEU A 675 35.45 -14.22 40.54
CA LEU A 675 34.79 -14.99 39.49
C LEU A 675 35.64 -15.08 38.21
N ILE A 676 36.30 -13.99 37.83
CA ILE A 676 37.29 -13.99 36.74
C ILE A 676 38.45 -14.94 37.06
N ASN A 677 39.02 -14.86 38.27
CA ASN A 677 40.09 -15.79 38.71
C ASN A 677 39.65 -17.26 38.70
N PHE A 678 38.38 -17.55 38.98
CA PHE A 678 37.82 -18.89 38.96
C PHE A 678 37.40 -19.38 37.56
N ASN A 679 37.56 -18.56 36.52
CA ASN A 679 37.05 -18.81 35.17
C ASN A 679 35.51 -19.00 35.11
N TYR A 680 34.77 -18.36 36.02
CA TYR A 680 33.30 -18.30 36.01
C TYR A 680 32.84 -17.06 35.21
N GLU A 681 33.03 -17.10 33.89
CA GLU A 681 32.79 -15.96 33.00
C GLU A 681 31.32 -15.48 32.99
N GLU A 682 30.35 -16.40 33.00
CA GLU A 682 28.93 -16.03 32.93
C GLU A 682 28.49 -15.28 34.20
N GLU A 683 28.88 -15.81 35.36
CA GLU A 683 28.65 -15.21 36.66
C GLU A 683 29.41 -13.88 36.78
N ALA A 684 30.64 -13.80 36.27
CA ALA A 684 31.43 -12.57 36.26
C ALA A 684 30.75 -11.48 35.41
N ILE A 685 30.26 -11.81 34.21
CA ILE A 685 29.53 -10.86 33.35
C ILE A 685 28.23 -10.42 34.03
N GLN A 686 27.50 -11.34 34.67
CA GLN A 686 26.28 -10.97 35.39
C GLN A 686 26.60 -10.06 36.59
N CYS A 687 27.67 -10.34 37.32
CA CYS A 687 28.18 -9.50 38.40
C CYS A 687 28.58 -8.10 37.88
N LEU A 688 29.27 -8.02 36.74
CA LEU A 688 29.63 -6.78 36.08
C LEU A 688 28.39 -5.96 35.68
N ARG A 689 27.36 -6.59 35.12
CA ARG A 689 26.09 -5.90 34.79
C ARG A 689 25.43 -5.30 36.02
N GLU A 690 25.42 -6.00 37.15
CA GLU A 690 24.88 -5.47 38.40
C GLU A 690 25.70 -4.28 38.92
N ILE A 691 27.04 -4.34 38.82
CA ILE A 691 27.90 -3.20 39.12
C ILE A 691 27.55 -2.00 38.22
N ILE A 692 27.35 -2.23 36.91
CA ILE A 692 26.99 -1.19 35.95
C ILE A 692 25.63 -0.55 36.29
N LEU A 693 24.63 -1.35 36.65
CA LEU A 693 23.27 -0.88 36.93
C LEU A 693 23.16 -0.11 38.24
N TYR A 694 23.80 -0.62 39.30
CA TYR A 694 23.55 -0.16 40.67
C TYR A 694 24.73 0.59 41.30
N GLY A 695 25.91 0.54 40.69
CA GLY A 695 27.09 1.27 41.14
C GLY A 695 27.00 2.79 40.90
N ASP A 696 27.74 3.55 41.71
CA ASP A 696 27.85 5.00 41.56
C ASP A 696 28.41 5.35 40.17
N VAL A 697 27.86 6.40 39.56
CA VAL A 697 28.14 6.78 38.16
C VAL A 697 29.64 6.94 37.88
N GLU A 698 30.35 7.71 38.70
CA GLU A 698 31.78 7.97 38.54
C GLU A 698 32.62 6.68 38.61
N ARG A 699 32.30 5.80 39.57
CA ARG A 699 33.00 4.51 39.75
C ARG A 699 32.77 3.58 38.58
N VAL A 700 31.53 3.49 38.10
CA VAL A 700 31.16 2.65 36.96
C VAL A 700 31.82 3.15 35.67
N ASN A 701 31.83 4.46 35.43
CA ASN A 701 32.48 5.03 34.24
C ASN A 701 33.98 4.70 34.24
N LYS A 702 34.66 4.92 35.38
CA LYS A 702 36.08 4.58 35.54
C LYS A 702 36.36 3.08 35.37
N LEU A 703 35.47 2.22 35.88
CA LEU A 703 35.58 0.77 35.69
C LEU A 703 35.51 0.41 34.21
N ILE A 704 34.51 0.93 33.51
CA ILE A 704 34.31 0.67 32.08
C ILE A 704 35.46 1.22 31.25
N ASP A 705 36.02 2.38 31.58
CA ASP A 705 37.19 2.92 30.88
C ASP A 705 38.41 2.01 30.97
N ASN A 706 38.58 1.31 32.10
CA ASN A 706 39.71 0.39 32.32
C ASN A 706 39.51 -1.00 31.69
N LEU A 707 38.27 -1.40 31.40
CA LEU A 707 37.92 -2.67 30.73
C LEU A 707 38.05 -2.54 29.20
#